data_AF-A0A1H9JVL3-F1
#
_entry.id   AF-A0A1H9JVL3-F1
#
_cell.length_a   1.000
_cell.length_b   1.000
_cell.length_c   1.000
_cell.angle_alpha   90.00
_cell.angle_beta   90.00
_cell.angle_gamma   90.00
#
_symmetry.space_group_name_H-M   'P 1'
#
loop_
_entity.id
_entity.type
_entity.pdbx_description
1 polymer ?
#
loop_
_entity_poly.entity_id
_entity_poly.type
_entity_poly.pdbx_seq_one_letter_code
_entity_poly.pdbx_strand_id
1 'polypeptide(L)'
;MSWENNRLRTVAEIEDVIGRPASVIMLKQLAALDEGCVTVLGHSPVAGFGYRDSDGVSRTTFVGGTPGFARVHSPTRISFALTEPGTPDGPASLVFLLPGAGETLRVNGSARRGAEVTFHVEQVYVHCAQAVLRSGLWHPPAQPVTAGEVAAGPLSAPGVADFLAAAPFLALSSWDAAGGSDTSPRGERGAVARILDGRTLVIADRKGNRRADTLHNLLQDDRMSFAALVPGRTGVLHVRGRAAITVDPALLEPLALRGTPPHAALLVDVEAAELTVNDAVTKARLWVPSATEVPDLVAIGSEHLAANSAKTTGALLRIAGLVPARWLRAAMNFAYRTGLRKEGYEVERATARPRPAGREDPLREVRVVEVRRETPSAVTVVLADARDDTRPFTFRPGQFFTLVDDVGGREVRRPYSASSVPGSPRLELTVKRVEGGRFSTHVHGGLAPGARLLLRGPSGAFHAEADHAEAGHDVALVAAGSGVTPMMSIIRTLLAERGKSRIALLYSNRTEEETIFAADLARLARQHPDRLSVTHVLTSRDGRLDVQRVREWAAGQPRAARFYLCGPQPLMDTTRRALAELAVPDDRVHVERYTSGPTAAATSTTPQKVLVRDGGRPLGAAVVEPGQTLLDAGLAAGLPMPYSCTVGSCGECVVKVLAGDVAQREPNCLTARQKAAGRVLACTSAPLTEVTVDIRTE
;
A
#
# COMPACT_ATOMS: atom_id res chain seq x y z
N MET A 1 -10.80 -39.16 21.01
CA MET A 1 -10.48 -39.87 19.75
C MET A 1 -9.09 -40.46 19.89
N SER A 2 -8.85 -41.74 19.59
CA SER A 2 -7.49 -42.29 19.66
C SER A 2 -6.69 -41.78 18.46
N TRP A 3 -5.90 -40.75 18.69
CA TRP A 3 -5.12 -40.01 17.69
C TRP A 3 -3.98 -40.81 17.02
N GLU A 4 -3.91 -42.12 17.25
CA GLU A 4 -2.81 -42.99 16.80
C GLU A 4 -3.00 -43.55 15.38
N ASN A 5 -4.25 -43.62 14.91
CA ASN A 5 -4.58 -44.08 13.57
C ASN A 5 -4.27 -42.97 12.55
N ASN A 6 -3.75 -43.34 11.36
CA ASN A 6 -3.49 -42.44 10.23
C ASN A 6 -2.40 -41.36 10.43
N ARG A 7 -1.39 -41.64 11.28
CA ARG A 7 -0.16 -40.83 11.38
C ARG A 7 0.92 -41.31 10.41
N LEU A 8 1.58 -40.36 9.74
CA LEU A 8 2.81 -40.65 8.99
C LEU A 8 3.99 -40.66 9.96
N ARG A 9 4.81 -41.72 9.94
CA ARG A 9 5.92 -41.95 10.87
C ARG A 9 7.26 -42.14 10.17
N THR A 10 7.25 -42.32 8.85
CA THR A 10 8.46 -42.57 8.06
C THR A 10 8.58 -41.60 6.89
N VAL A 11 9.81 -41.38 6.44
CA VAL A 11 10.08 -40.54 5.25
C VAL A 11 9.37 -41.11 4.02
N ALA A 12 9.33 -42.43 3.87
CA ALA A 12 8.65 -43.07 2.74
C ALA A 12 7.15 -42.77 2.70
N GLU A 13 6.47 -42.79 3.85
CA GLU A 13 5.05 -42.42 3.94
C GLU A 13 4.81 -40.94 3.61
N ILE A 14 5.69 -40.04 4.06
CA ILE A 14 5.61 -38.62 3.69
C ILE A 14 5.80 -38.45 2.19
N GLU A 15 6.80 -39.10 1.61
CA GLU A 15 7.09 -38.99 0.17
C GLU A 15 5.99 -39.58 -0.71
N ASP A 16 5.27 -40.60 -0.25
CA ASP A 16 4.11 -41.18 -0.94
C ASP A 16 2.93 -40.18 -1.00
N VAL A 17 2.70 -39.45 0.10
CA VAL A 17 1.61 -38.47 0.21
C VAL A 17 1.95 -37.13 -0.44
N ILE A 18 3.14 -36.58 -0.17
CA ILE A 18 3.56 -35.24 -0.59
C ILE A 18 4.24 -35.25 -1.96
N GLY A 19 4.86 -36.37 -2.32
CA GLY A 19 5.76 -36.50 -3.47
C GLY A 19 7.16 -35.96 -3.19
N ARG A 20 8.10 -36.26 -4.09
CA ARG A 20 9.46 -35.72 -4.05
C ARG A 20 9.56 -34.36 -4.75
N PRO A 21 10.38 -33.41 -4.25
CA PRO A 21 10.64 -32.17 -4.95
C PRO A 21 11.39 -32.47 -6.27
N ALA A 22 11.02 -31.75 -7.34
CA ALA A 22 11.75 -31.85 -8.60
C ALA A 22 13.22 -31.40 -8.39
N SER A 23 14.18 -32.05 -9.07
CA SER A 23 15.61 -31.73 -8.94
C SER A 23 15.93 -30.24 -9.18
N VAL A 24 15.20 -29.60 -10.10
CA VAL A 24 15.25 -28.15 -10.41
C VAL A 24 14.89 -27.25 -9.21
N ILE A 25 14.09 -27.73 -8.26
CA ILE A 25 13.73 -26.98 -7.04
C ILE A 25 14.88 -27.02 -6.03
N MET A 26 15.58 -28.16 -5.92
CA MET A 26 16.75 -28.30 -5.05
C MET A 26 17.96 -27.50 -5.57
N LEU A 27 18.04 -27.28 -6.88
CA LEU A 27 19.06 -26.43 -7.51
C LEU A 27 18.90 -24.93 -7.20
N LYS A 28 17.85 -24.49 -6.49
CA LYS A 28 17.70 -23.08 -6.06
C LYS A 28 18.35 -22.79 -4.70
N GLN A 29 19.03 -23.76 -4.12
CA GLN A 29 19.71 -23.63 -2.84
C GLN A 29 21.17 -23.21 -3.02
N LEU A 30 21.58 -22.17 -2.32
CA LEU A 30 22.97 -21.72 -2.23
C LEU A 30 23.50 -21.94 -0.82
N ALA A 31 24.80 -22.14 -0.69
CA ALA A 31 25.48 -22.25 0.60
C ALA A 31 25.88 -20.88 1.20
N ALA A 32 25.65 -19.79 0.46
CA ALA A 32 26.02 -18.43 0.84
C ALA A 32 25.10 -17.41 0.15
N LEU A 33 24.98 -16.22 0.73
CA LEU A 33 24.26 -15.06 0.20
C LEU A 33 24.99 -14.53 -1.04
N ASP A 34 24.27 -14.44 -2.15
CA ASP A 34 24.70 -13.70 -3.34
C ASP A 34 24.16 -12.26 -3.33
N GLU A 35 24.48 -11.48 -4.36
CA GLU A 35 24.07 -10.07 -4.48
C GLU A 35 22.54 -9.90 -4.48
N GLY A 36 21.81 -10.84 -5.08
CA GLY A 36 20.36 -10.90 -5.03
C GLY A 36 19.83 -11.09 -3.60
N CYS A 37 20.41 -12.03 -2.84
CA CYS A 37 20.06 -12.24 -1.44
C CYS A 37 20.33 -10.99 -0.59
N VAL A 38 21.49 -10.35 -0.77
CA VAL A 38 21.85 -9.11 -0.06
C VAL A 38 20.85 -8.00 -0.36
N THR A 39 20.41 -7.87 -1.62
CA THR A 39 19.39 -6.91 -2.03
C THR A 39 18.06 -7.16 -1.31
N VAL A 40 17.62 -8.42 -1.21
CA VAL A 40 16.39 -8.78 -0.49
C VAL A 40 16.50 -8.45 1.00
N LEU A 41 17.63 -8.79 1.65
CA LEU A 41 17.88 -8.47 3.05
C LEU A 41 17.84 -6.94 3.28
N GLY A 42 18.41 -6.16 2.37
CA GLY A 42 18.40 -4.69 2.40
C GLY A 42 17.00 -4.07 2.32
N HIS A 43 16.04 -4.75 1.68
CA HIS A 43 14.67 -4.24 1.53
C HIS A 43 13.67 -4.86 2.50
N SER A 44 13.99 -6.01 3.09
CA SER A 44 13.11 -6.71 4.02
C SER A 44 13.05 -5.99 5.36
N PRO A 45 11.88 -5.50 5.80
CA PRO A 45 11.76 -4.85 7.10
C PRO A 45 11.59 -5.84 8.25
N VAL A 46 11.22 -7.09 7.97
CA VAL A 46 10.98 -8.12 8.99
C VAL A 46 11.38 -9.50 8.50
N ALA A 47 11.76 -10.38 9.43
CA ALA A 47 11.87 -11.81 9.19
C ALA A 47 11.25 -12.61 10.33
N GLY A 48 10.62 -13.73 10.01
CA GLY A 48 10.31 -14.76 11.00
C GLY A 48 11.60 -15.46 11.39
N PHE A 49 11.92 -15.53 12.68
CA PHE A 49 13.15 -16.09 13.23
C PHE A 49 12.84 -17.25 14.17
N GLY A 50 13.29 -18.44 13.81
CA GLY A 50 13.17 -19.66 14.60
C GLY A 50 14.50 -20.06 15.22
N TYR A 51 14.53 -20.31 16.52
CA TYR A 51 15.72 -20.78 17.24
C TYR A 51 15.34 -21.61 18.47
N ARG A 52 16.32 -22.34 19.01
CA ARG A 52 16.25 -22.88 20.38
C ARG A 52 17.09 -22.01 21.29
N ASP A 53 16.53 -21.64 22.43
CA ASP A 53 17.31 -20.94 23.45
C ASP A 53 18.25 -21.89 24.20
N SER A 54 19.10 -21.33 25.07
CA SER A 54 20.05 -22.08 25.89
C SER A 54 19.41 -23.15 26.79
N ASP A 55 18.12 -23.03 27.08
CA ASP A 55 17.35 -24.00 27.88
C ASP A 55 16.71 -25.09 27.00
N GLY A 56 16.98 -25.07 25.69
CA GLY A 56 16.44 -26.02 24.71
C GLY A 56 14.99 -25.74 24.31
N VAL A 57 14.44 -24.57 24.67
CA VAL A 57 13.07 -24.19 24.34
C VAL A 57 12.99 -23.73 22.89
N SER A 58 12.06 -24.31 22.13
CA SER A 58 11.78 -23.89 20.76
C SER A 58 11.03 -22.55 20.74
N ARG A 59 11.55 -21.57 20.01
CA ARG A 59 10.99 -20.23 19.88
C ARG A 59 10.90 -19.83 18.41
N THR A 60 9.80 -19.18 18.07
CA THR A 60 9.64 -18.47 16.79
C THR A 60 9.09 -17.09 17.08
N THR A 61 9.66 -16.08 16.43
CA THR A 61 9.26 -14.67 16.57
C THR A 61 9.46 -13.91 15.26
N PHE A 62 9.12 -12.63 15.22
CA PHE A 62 9.48 -11.71 14.17
C PHE A 62 10.54 -10.73 14.65
N VAL A 63 11.60 -10.57 13.87
CA VAL A 63 12.73 -9.66 14.13
C VAL A 63 12.84 -8.61 13.04
N GLY A 64 13.43 -7.45 13.37
CA GLY A 64 13.62 -6.33 12.47
C GLY A 64 12.88 -5.07 12.90
N GLY A 65 12.15 -4.47 11.97
CA GLY A 65 11.40 -3.23 12.17
C GLY A 65 11.69 -2.13 11.17
N THR A 66 12.80 -2.22 10.44
CA THR A 66 13.17 -1.28 9.39
C THR A 66 13.77 -2.04 8.21
N PRO A 67 13.51 -1.63 6.96
CA PRO A 67 14.21 -2.21 5.80
C PRO A 67 15.72 -2.25 6.04
N GLY A 68 16.34 -3.40 5.79
CA GLY A 68 17.79 -3.58 5.97
C GLY A 68 18.23 -3.81 7.41
N PHE A 69 17.34 -4.25 8.30
CA PHE A 69 17.68 -4.54 9.70
C PHE A 69 18.76 -5.62 9.85
N ALA A 70 18.86 -6.55 8.90
CA ALA A 70 19.86 -7.61 8.89
C ALA A 70 21.14 -7.09 8.22
N ARG A 71 22.17 -6.85 9.02
CA ARG A 71 23.48 -6.39 8.54
C ARG A 71 24.25 -7.56 7.96
N VAL A 72 24.66 -7.46 6.70
CA VAL A 72 25.51 -8.46 6.04
C VAL A 72 26.98 -8.12 6.30
N HIS A 73 27.72 -9.06 6.89
CA HIS A 73 29.17 -8.92 7.14
C HIS A 73 30.00 -9.70 6.13
N SER A 74 29.48 -10.83 5.68
CA SER A 74 30.06 -11.65 4.61
C SER A 74 28.95 -12.47 3.94
N PRO A 75 29.21 -13.15 2.80
CA PRO A 75 28.25 -14.06 2.19
C PRO A 75 27.71 -15.14 3.12
N THR A 76 28.41 -15.46 4.21
CA THR A 76 28.01 -16.50 5.16
C THR A 76 27.71 -15.96 6.56
N ARG A 77 27.66 -14.64 6.76
CA ARG A 77 27.49 -14.05 8.10
C ARG A 77 26.65 -12.78 8.08
N ILE A 78 25.60 -12.77 8.89
CA ILE A 78 24.74 -11.60 9.14
C ILE A 78 24.60 -11.32 10.63
N SER A 79 24.19 -10.11 11.01
CA SER A 79 23.78 -9.78 12.39
C SER A 79 22.49 -8.96 12.43
N PHE A 80 21.76 -9.07 13.54
CA PHE A 80 20.54 -8.30 13.79
C PHE A 80 20.24 -8.23 15.30
N ALA A 81 19.42 -7.26 15.69
CA ALA A 81 18.95 -7.12 17.07
C ALA A 81 17.83 -8.13 17.40
N LEU A 82 17.83 -8.65 18.62
CA LEU A 82 16.75 -9.46 19.19
C LEU A 82 16.32 -8.82 20.52
N THR A 83 15.11 -8.28 20.54
CA THR A 83 14.53 -7.61 21.73
C THR A 83 13.84 -8.58 22.68
N GLU A 84 13.37 -9.72 22.17
CA GLU A 84 12.63 -10.72 22.94
C GLU A 84 13.54 -11.56 23.86
N PRO A 85 12.96 -12.17 24.92
CA PRO A 85 13.69 -13.03 25.85
C PRO A 85 14.15 -14.35 25.19
N GLY A 86 15.26 -14.89 25.69
CA GLY A 86 15.88 -16.13 25.21
C GLY A 86 17.16 -15.88 24.43
N THR A 87 18.15 -16.73 24.65
CA THR A 87 19.49 -16.60 24.06
C THR A 87 19.65 -17.68 22.99
N PRO A 88 19.49 -17.38 21.68
CA PRO A 88 19.81 -18.34 20.63
C PRO A 88 21.26 -18.79 20.77
N ASP A 89 21.46 -20.10 20.80
CA ASP A 89 22.77 -20.74 20.74
C ASP A 89 22.66 -22.07 19.98
N GLY A 90 22.97 -22.03 18.69
CA GLY A 90 22.93 -23.21 17.82
C GLY A 90 21.99 -23.07 16.62
N PRO A 91 21.36 -24.17 16.16
CA PRO A 91 20.56 -24.21 14.94
C PRO A 91 19.41 -23.20 14.90
N ALA A 92 19.37 -22.39 13.86
CA ALA A 92 18.36 -21.34 13.68
C ALA A 92 18.05 -21.08 12.20
N SER A 93 16.86 -20.53 11.94
CA SER A 93 16.38 -20.26 10.60
C SER A 93 15.56 -18.99 10.51
N LEU A 94 15.56 -18.39 9.33
CA LEU A 94 14.91 -17.12 9.02
C LEU A 94 14.03 -17.27 7.78
N VAL A 95 12.87 -16.61 7.79
CA VAL A 95 12.06 -16.34 6.60
C VAL A 95 11.85 -14.85 6.48
N PHE A 96 12.51 -14.23 5.51
CA PHE A 96 12.40 -12.81 5.23
C PHE A 96 11.10 -12.52 4.50
N LEU A 97 10.35 -11.54 5.00
CA LEU A 97 9.11 -11.07 4.41
C LEU A 97 9.31 -9.68 3.83
N LEU A 98 8.91 -9.54 2.57
CA LEU A 98 9.00 -8.29 1.83
C LEU A 98 7.57 -7.80 1.53
N PRO A 99 7.12 -6.68 2.13
CA PRO A 99 5.76 -6.18 1.91
C PRO A 99 5.42 -6.02 0.44
N GLY A 100 4.31 -6.63 0.03
CA GLY A 100 3.85 -6.61 -1.37
C GLY A 100 4.50 -7.66 -2.29
N ALA A 101 5.50 -8.41 -1.84
CA ALA A 101 6.02 -9.57 -2.56
C ALA A 101 5.25 -10.84 -2.18
N GLY A 102 5.01 -11.74 -3.13
CA GLY A 102 4.45 -13.06 -2.83
C GLY A 102 5.52 -14.03 -2.33
N GLU A 103 6.70 -13.98 -2.94
CA GLU A 103 7.85 -14.82 -2.64
C GLU A 103 8.55 -14.42 -1.33
N THR A 104 9.22 -15.38 -0.71
CA THR A 104 9.99 -15.19 0.54
C THR A 104 11.42 -15.70 0.36
N LEU A 105 12.40 -15.09 1.02
CA LEU A 105 13.76 -15.62 1.10
C LEU A 105 13.93 -16.37 2.43
N ARG A 106 14.36 -17.63 2.35
CA ARG A 106 14.60 -18.48 3.53
C ARG A 106 16.09 -18.67 3.72
N VAL A 107 16.54 -18.58 4.97
CA VAL A 107 17.94 -18.68 5.35
C VAL A 107 18.04 -19.62 6.55
N ASN A 108 18.71 -20.76 6.37
CA ASN A 108 18.94 -21.73 7.44
C ASN A 108 20.43 -21.72 7.83
N GLY A 109 20.72 -21.98 9.10
CA GLY A 109 22.07 -22.11 9.62
C GLY A 109 22.09 -22.10 11.14
N SER A 110 22.96 -21.29 11.74
CA SER A 110 23.11 -21.21 13.19
C SER A 110 23.20 -19.79 13.71
N ALA A 111 22.68 -19.54 14.90
CA ALA A 111 22.67 -18.25 15.57
C ALA A 111 23.32 -18.32 16.95
N ARG A 112 24.03 -17.25 17.33
CA ARG A 112 24.50 -17.03 18.71
C ARG A 112 24.19 -15.60 19.13
N ARG A 113 23.68 -15.43 20.36
CA ARG A 113 23.42 -14.10 20.93
C ARG A 113 24.64 -13.59 21.71
N GLY A 114 25.19 -12.47 21.25
CA GLY A 114 26.07 -11.58 22.02
C GLY A 114 25.33 -10.27 22.33
N ALA A 115 25.97 -9.12 22.08
CA ALA A 115 25.28 -7.82 22.09
C ALA A 115 24.19 -7.73 21.00
N GLU A 116 24.45 -8.33 19.85
CA GLU A 116 23.48 -8.62 18.79
C GLU A 116 23.46 -10.13 18.52
N VAL A 117 22.46 -10.61 17.80
CA VAL A 117 22.48 -11.98 17.27
C VAL A 117 23.42 -12.01 16.07
N THR A 118 24.42 -12.89 16.10
CA THR A 118 25.21 -13.26 14.93
C THR A 118 24.63 -14.53 14.33
N PHE A 119 24.39 -14.53 13.03
CA PHE A 119 23.85 -15.68 12.30
C PHE A 119 24.84 -16.12 11.21
N HIS A 120 25.21 -17.40 11.23
CA HIS A 120 26.00 -18.05 10.20
C HIS A 120 25.06 -18.72 9.18
N VAL A 121 25.20 -18.33 7.91
CA VAL A 121 24.39 -18.84 6.81
C VAL A 121 24.99 -20.13 6.27
N GLU A 122 24.19 -21.18 6.26
CA GLU A 122 24.56 -22.49 5.70
C GLU A 122 23.75 -22.80 4.44
N GLN A 123 22.50 -22.32 4.38
CA GLN A 123 21.62 -22.51 3.23
C GLN A 123 20.75 -21.28 3.01
N VAL A 124 20.63 -20.84 1.77
CA VAL A 124 19.69 -19.79 1.35
C VAL A 124 18.96 -20.18 0.09
N TYR A 125 17.66 -19.90 0.03
CA TYR A 125 16.85 -20.16 -1.16
C TYR A 125 15.56 -19.33 -1.17
N VAL A 126 15.11 -18.98 -2.38
CA VAL A 126 13.81 -18.33 -2.60
C VAL A 126 12.70 -19.39 -2.58
N HIS A 127 11.65 -19.14 -1.80
CA HIS A 127 10.54 -20.07 -1.62
C HIS A 127 9.23 -19.61 -2.28
N CYS A 128 8.31 -20.55 -2.49
CA CYS A 128 7.05 -20.42 -3.22
C CYS A 128 6.11 -19.33 -2.65
N ALA A 129 5.51 -18.54 -3.53
CA ALA A 129 4.58 -17.46 -3.19
C ALA A 129 3.23 -17.93 -2.63
N GLN A 130 2.89 -19.22 -2.74
CA GLN A 130 1.55 -19.73 -2.42
C GLN A 130 1.12 -19.48 -0.97
N ALA A 131 2.01 -19.54 0.03
CA ALA A 131 1.61 -19.31 1.42
C ALA A 131 1.18 -17.84 1.65
N VAL A 132 1.97 -16.89 1.17
CA VAL A 132 1.70 -15.44 1.28
C VAL A 132 0.50 -15.03 0.41
N LEU A 133 0.36 -15.61 -0.78
CA LEU A 133 -0.77 -15.36 -1.67
C LEU A 133 -2.08 -15.92 -1.10
N ARG A 134 -2.06 -17.15 -0.54
CA ARG A 134 -3.25 -17.75 0.08
C ARG A 134 -3.72 -16.99 1.31
N SER A 135 -2.77 -16.54 2.14
CA SER A 135 -3.10 -15.78 3.34
C SER A 135 -3.64 -14.39 3.07
N GLY A 136 -3.40 -13.86 1.86
CA GLY A 136 -3.68 -12.46 1.59
C GLY A 136 -2.93 -11.55 2.57
N LEU A 137 -1.73 -11.92 3.03
CA LEU A 137 -0.99 -11.25 4.11
C LEU A 137 -0.89 -9.72 3.95
N TRP A 138 -0.83 -9.24 2.71
CA TRP A 138 -0.71 -7.82 2.36
C TRP A 138 -2.05 -7.12 2.09
N HIS A 139 -3.16 -7.83 2.23
CA HIS A 139 -4.51 -7.32 2.08
C HIS A 139 -5.15 -7.13 3.46
N PRO A 140 -6.13 -6.21 3.58
CA PRO A 140 -6.90 -6.06 4.81
C PRO A 140 -7.56 -7.39 5.21
N PRO A 141 -7.69 -7.69 6.51
CA PRO A 141 -8.33 -8.91 6.97
C PRO A 141 -9.80 -8.96 6.52
N ALA A 142 -10.27 -10.14 6.11
CA ALA A 142 -11.66 -10.35 5.73
C ALA A 142 -12.52 -10.60 6.98
N GLN A 143 -13.34 -9.61 7.34
CA GLN A 143 -14.29 -9.60 8.48
C GLN A 143 -13.68 -9.94 9.86
N PRO A 144 -14.16 -9.33 10.95
CA PRO A 144 -13.80 -9.76 12.28
C PRO A 144 -14.39 -11.16 12.55
N VAL A 145 -13.51 -12.12 12.85
CA VAL A 145 -13.89 -13.48 13.27
C VAL A 145 -13.63 -13.58 14.77
N THR A 146 -14.67 -13.91 15.53
CA THR A 146 -14.55 -14.26 16.96
C THR A 146 -14.43 -15.77 17.10
N ALA A 147 -13.54 -16.23 17.96
CA ALA A 147 -13.49 -17.64 18.31
C ALA A 147 -14.74 -18.03 19.14
N GLY A 148 -15.17 -19.28 19.03
CA GLY A 148 -16.13 -19.86 19.98
C GLY A 148 -15.49 -20.09 21.34
N GLU A 149 -16.28 -20.52 22.33
CA GLU A 149 -15.74 -20.93 23.63
C GLU A 149 -14.70 -22.04 23.47
N VAL A 150 -13.53 -21.84 24.09
CA VAL A 150 -12.42 -22.79 24.09
C VAL A 150 -12.30 -23.40 25.48
N ALA A 151 -12.22 -24.73 25.55
CA ALA A 151 -12.01 -25.45 26.80
C ALA A 151 -10.71 -25.00 27.51
N ALA A 152 -10.64 -25.19 28.83
CA ALA A 152 -9.49 -24.75 29.62
C ALA A 152 -8.16 -25.35 29.11
N GLY A 153 -7.17 -24.48 28.89
CA GLY A 153 -5.82 -24.86 28.47
C GLY A 153 -5.02 -23.66 27.97
N PRO A 154 -3.83 -23.87 27.39
CA PRO A 154 -3.02 -22.78 26.84
C PRO A 154 -3.74 -21.94 25.77
N LEU A 155 -4.66 -22.55 25.03
CA LEU A 155 -5.41 -21.88 23.96
C LEU A 155 -6.58 -21.03 24.47
N SER A 156 -7.01 -21.21 25.72
CA SER A 156 -8.05 -20.39 26.36
C SER A 156 -7.48 -19.13 27.02
N ALA A 157 -6.17 -18.87 26.91
CA ALA A 157 -5.57 -17.66 27.43
C ALA A 157 -6.16 -16.40 26.75
N PRO A 158 -6.25 -15.25 27.46
CA PRO A 158 -6.91 -14.06 26.94
C PRO A 158 -6.39 -13.64 25.55
N GLY A 159 -7.32 -13.54 24.59
CA GLY A 159 -7.03 -13.10 23.23
C GLY A 159 -6.37 -14.13 22.29
N VAL A 160 -5.89 -15.28 22.80
CA VAL A 160 -5.20 -16.29 21.98
C VAL A 160 -6.13 -16.90 20.94
N ALA A 161 -7.31 -17.37 21.36
CA ALA A 161 -8.27 -18.00 20.46
C ALA A 161 -8.76 -17.05 19.36
N ASP A 162 -9.11 -15.81 19.72
CA ASP A 162 -9.53 -14.78 18.76
C ASP A 162 -8.40 -14.39 17.81
N PHE A 163 -7.16 -14.34 18.30
CA PHE A 163 -6.02 -14.07 17.45
C PHE A 163 -5.78 -15.20 16.45
N LEU A 164 -5.84 -16.47 16.88
CA LEU A 164 -5.74 -17.64 15.99
C LEU A 164 -6.84 -17.66 14.93
N ALA A 165 -8.09 -17.41 15.35
CA ALA A 165 -9.24 -17.36 14.44
C ALA A 165 -9.10 -16.28 13.37
N ALA A 166 -8.40 -15.18 13.69
CA ALA A 166 -8.16 -14.07 12.79
C ALA A 166 -6.83 -14.15 12.03
N ALA A 167 -5.93 -15.09 12.35
CA ALA A 167 -4.58 -15.15 11.80
C ALA A 167 -4.53 -15.96 10.49
N PRO A 168 -4.35 -15.32 9.32
CA PRO A 168 -4.24 -16.02 8.05
C PRO A 168 -2.82 -16.51 7.76
N PHE A 169 -1.83 -16.14 8.56
CA PHE A 169 -0.42 -16.42 8.28
C PHE A 169 0.34 -16.76 9.55
N LEU A 170 1.25 -17.73 9.46
CA LEU A 170 2.25 -18.01 10.49
C LEU A 170 3.60 -18.40 9.89
N ALA A 171 4.68 -18.16 10.64
CA ALA A 171 6.00 -18.72 10.39
C ALA A 171 6.21 -19.88 11.38
N LEU A 172 6.42 -21.10 10.88
CA LEU A 172 6.56 -22.32 11.67
C LEU A 172 8.00 -22.84 11.63
N SER A 173 8.62 -22.97 12.79
CA SER A 173 9.99 -23.46 12.95
C SER A 173 10.03 -24.90 13.44
N SER A 174 10.95 -25.68 12.87
CA SER A 174 11.19 -27.10 13.17
C SER A 174 12.69 -27.41 13.09
N TRP A 175 13.12 -28.50 13.71
CA TRP A 175 14.53 -28.93 13.77
C TRP A 175 14.65 -30.42 13.49
N ASP A 176 15.74 -30.83 12.86
CA ASP A 176 16.10 -32.25 12.78
C ASP A 176 17.03 -32.66 13.94
N ALA A 177 17.32 -33.96 14.04
CA ALA A 177 18.20 -34.49 15.09
C ALA A 177 19.69 -34.16 14.87
N ALA A 178 20.08 -33.74 13.66
CA ALA A 178 21.44 -33.40 13.28
C ALA A 178 21.78 -31.90 13.45
N GLY A 179 20.84 -31.11 13.97
CA GLY A 179 21.03 -29.67 14.16
C GLY A 179 20.74 -28.84 12.91
N GLY A 180 20.01 -29.36 11.94
CA GLY A 180 19.34 -28.57 10.91
C GLY A 180 18.10 -27.89 11.49
N SER A 181 17.75 -26.72 10.94
CA SER A 181 16.53 -26.01 11.31
C SER A 181 15.86 -25.40 10.10
N ASP A 182 14.56 -25.22 10.19
CA ASP A 182 13.75 -24.75 9.08
C ASP A 182 12.56 -23.92 9.57
N THR A 183 12.45 -22.66 9.10
CA THR A 183 11.30 -21.79 9.37
C THR A 183 10.48 -21.62 8.10
N SER A 184 9.31 -22.24 8.08
CA SER A 184 8.43 -22.36 6.91
C SER A 184 7.21 -21.43 7.02
N PRO A 185 6.89 -20.65 5.98
CA PRO A 185 5.67 -19.85 5.98
C PRO A 185 4.45 -20.73 5.70
N ARG A 186 3.39 -20.56 6.48
CA ARG A 186 2.07 -21.19 6.29
C ARG A 186 1.01 -20.10 6.12
N GLY A 187 0.03 -20.33 5.25
CA GLY A 187 -0.99 -19.32 5.00
C GLY A 187 -2.28 -19.85 4.39
N GLU A 188 -3.40 -19.29 4.84
CA GLU A 188 -4.78 -19.62 4.45
C GLU A 188 -5.64 -18.35 4.40
N ARG A 189 -6.70 -18.30 3.57
CA ARG A 189 -7.57 -17.11 3.47
C ARG A 189 -8.39 -16.83 4.74
N GLY A 190 -8.62 -17.86 5.56
CA GLY A 190 -9.20 -17.77 6.90
C GLY A 190 -8.15 -18.05 7.98
N ALA A 191 -8.52 -18.67 9.10
CA ALA A 191 -7.55 -19.08 10.12
C ALA A 191 -6.55 -20.11 9.57
N VAL A 192 -5.25 -19.85 9.71
CA VAL A 192 -4.17 -20.76 9.28
C VAL A 192 -4.05 -22.00 10.19
N ALA A 193 -4.52 -21.88 11.43
CA ALA A 193 -4.56 -22.94 12.42
C ALA A 193 -5.95 -23.01 13.03
N ARG A 194 -6.53 -24.20 13.10
CA ARG A 194 -7.85 -24.44 13.68
C ARG A 194 -7.74 -25.06 15.06
N ILE A 195 -8.47 -24.50 16.02
CA ILE A 195 -8.57 -25.04 17.38
C ILE A 195 -9.48 -26.26 17.37
N LEU A 196 -9.01 -27.38 17.94
CA LEU A 196 -9.80 -28.58 18.16
C LEU A 196 -10.31 -28.66 19.60
N ASP A 197 -9.47 -28.26 20.57
CA ASP A 197 -9.80 -28.18 22.00
C ASP A 197 -8.85 -27.18 22.71
N GLY A 198 -8.85 -27.13 24.05
CA GLY A 198 -8.05 -26.19 24.85
C GLY A 198 -6.52 -26.34 24.72
N ARG A 199 -6.04 -27.42 24.12
CA ARG A 199 -4.60 -27.72 23.91
C ARG A 199 -4.27 -28.09 22.47
N THR A 200 -5.22 -28.49 21.65
CA THR A 200 -4.92 -29.10 20.35
C THR A 200 -5.25 -28.15 19.20
N LEU A 201 -4.28 -27.96 18.30
CA LEU A 201 -4.47 -27.28 17.02
C LEU A 201 -4.31 -28.25 15.85
N VAL A 202 -4.94 -27.93 14.72
CA VAL A 202 -4.65 -28.54 13.42
C VAL A 202 -4.25 -27.48 12.41
N ILE A 203 -3.14 -27.71 11.69
CA ILE A 203 -2.59 -26.82 10.66
C ILE A 203 -2.53 -27.58 9.34
N ALA A 204 -3.17 -27.07 8.29
CA ALA A 204 -3.19 -27.72 6.98
C ALA A 204 -1.80 -27.73 6.33
N ASP A 205 -1.36 -28.88 5.81
CA ASP A 205 -0.25 -28.98 4.87
C ASP A 205 -0.81 -29.09 3.45
N ARG A 206 -0.57 -28.09 2.62
CA ARG A 206 -1.21 -27.94 1.32
C ARG A 206 -0.23 -28.18 0.18
N LYS A 207 -0.80 -28.50 -0.98
CA LYS A 207 -0.03 -28.76 -2.20
C LYS A 207 0.86 -27.55 -2.51
N GLY A 208 2.09 -27.84 -2.89
CA GLY A 208 3.11 -26.82 -3.10
C GLY A 208 4.25 -27.33 -3.97
N ASN A 209 5.47 -26.86 -3.69
CA ASN A 209 6.69 -27.29 -4.37
C ASN A 209 7.18 -28.69 -3.95
N ARG A 210 6.37 -29.45 -3.18
CA ARG A 210 6.66 -30.78 -2.64
C ARG A 210 7.92 -30.82 -1.76
N ARG A 211 8.30 -29.68 -1.20
CA ARG A 211 9.41 -29.58 -0.24
C ARG A 211 8.84 -29.83 1.16
N ALA A 212 9.30 -30.90 1.80
CA ALA A 212 8.73 -31.43 3.04
C ALA A 212 9.67 -31.27 4.26
N ASP A 213 10.54 -30.24 4.28
CA ASP A 213 11.57 -30.08 5.34
C ASP A 213 10.96 -30.12 6.75
N THR A 214 9.88 -29.37 6.98
CA THR A 214 9.16 -29.38 8.27
C THR A 214 8.70 -30.79 8.67
N LEU A 215 8.19 -31.57 7.72
CA LEU A 215 7.66 -32.90 7.99
C LEU A 215 8.80 -33.89 8.30
N HIS A 216 9.90 -33.81 7.55
CA HIS A 216 11.10 -34.63 7.81
C HIS A 216 11.75 -34.30 9.15
N ASN A 217 11.80 -33.02 9.51
CA ASN A 217 12.29 -32.56 10.81
C ASN A 217 11.43 -33.15 11.95
N LEU A 218 10.10 -33.06 11.82
CA LEU A 218 9.14 -33.55 12.81
C LEU A 218 9.13 -35.07 13.01
N LEU A 219 9.64 -35.86 12.05
CA LEU A 219 9.86 -37.30 12.25
C LEU A 219 11.04 -37.59 13.18
N GLN A 220 11.99 -36.67 13.30
CA GLN A 220 13.20 -36.84 14.10
C GLN A 220 13.09 -36.15 15.45
N ASP A 221 12.44 -34.97 15.49
CA ASP A 221 12.17 -34.21 16.70
C ASP A 221 10.78 -33.57 16.58
N ASP A 222 9.83 -34.04 17.39
CA ASP A 222 8.43 -33.63 17.32
C ASP A 222 8.17 -32.22 17.85
N ARG A 223 9.18 -31.55 18.43
CA ARG A 223 9.04 -30.20 18.99
C ARG A 223 9.06 -29.14 17.90
N MET A 224 8.16 -28.18 18.03
CA MET A 224 8.01 -27.06 17.10
C MET A 224 7.56 -25.79 17.80
N SER A 225 7.73 -24.67 17.11
CA SER A 225 7.15 -23.39 17.48
C SER A 225 6.68 -22.64 16.26
N PHE A 226 5.76 -21.69 16.44
CA PHE A 226 5.38 -20.76 15.40
C PHE A 226 5.03 -19.37 15.95
N ALA A 227 5.13 -18.38 15.07
CA ALA A 227 4.66 -17.01 15.29
C ALA A 227 3.59 -16.66 14.24
N ALA A 228 2.40 -16.27 14.69
CA ALA A 228 1.28 -15.94 13.82
C ALA A 228 1.08 -14.43 13.68
N LEU A 229 0.63 -13.99 12.50
CA LEU A 229 0.32 -12.60 12.16
C LEU A 229 -1.15 -12.45 11.78
N VAL A 230 -1.73 -11.32 12.18
CA VAL A 230 -3.03 -10.85 11.70
C VAL A 230 -2.81 -9.53 10.96
N PRO A 231 -3.18 -9.44 9.66
CA PRO A 231 -3.06 -8.20 8.92
C PRO A 231 -3.68 -6.99 9.63
N GLY A 232 -2.91 -5.92 9.77
CA GLY A 232 -3.33 -4.70 10.46
C GLY A 232 -3.19 -4.73 11.99
N ARG A 233 -2.67 -5.80 12.59
CA ARG A 233 -2.39 -5.87 14.04
C ARG A 233 -0.88 -5.94 14.30
N THR A 234 -0.44 -5.25 15.34
CA THR A 234 0.97 -5.23 15.77
C THR A 234 1.35 -6.37 16.72
N GLY A 235 0.34 -7.06 17.26
CA GLY A 235 0.56 -8.24 18.11
C GLY A 235 1.05 -9.44 17.31
N VAL A 236 1.83 -10.29 17.97
CA VAL A 236 2.29 -11.58 17.46
C VAL A 236 1.86 -12.64 18.47
N LEU A 237 1.23 -13.70 17.97
CA LEU A 237 0.94 -14.87 18.79
C LEU A 237 2.06 -15.89 18.64
N HIS A 238 2.71 -16.20 19.74
CA HIS A 238 3.75 -17.23 19.83
C HIS A 238 3.13 -18.51 20.37
N VAL A 239 3.38 -19.62 19.70
CA VAL A 239 2.93 -20.94 20.13
C VAL A 239 4.11 -21.91 20.07
N ARG A 240 4.23 -22.78 21.07
CA ARG A 240 5.16 -23.91 21.05
C ARG A 240 4.46 -25.17 21.54
N GLY A 241 4.93 -26.30 21.05
CA GLY A 241 4.38 -27.59 21.41
C GLY A 241 5.00 -28.73 20.62
N ARG A 242 4.27 -29.83 20.55
CA ARG A 242 4.67 -31.04 19.81
C ARG A 242 3.71 -31.30 18.67
N ALA A 243 4.23 -31.65 17.51
CA ALA A 243 3.44 -31.88 16.32
C ALA A 243 3.61 -33.29 15.77
N ALA A 244 2.50 -33.88 15.35
CA ALA A 244 2.46 -35.11 14.58
C ALA A 244 1.83 -34.87 13.22
N ILE A 245 2.22 -35.68 12.23
CA ILE A 245 1.70 -35.59 10.86
C ILE A 245 0.51 -36.54 10.73
N THR A 246 -0.63 -36.03 10.28
CA THR A 246 -1.86 -36.81 10.11
C THR A 246 -2.38 -36.74 8.67
N VAL A 247 -2.92 -37.87 8.20
CA VAL A 247 -3.70 -37.98 6.97
C VAL A 247 -5.15 -38.42 7.25
N ASP A 248 -5.59 -38.31 8.51
CA ASP A 248 -6.93 -38.70 8.93
C ASP A 248 -8.01 -37.86 8.23
N PRO A 249 -8.87 -38.46 7.38
CA PRO A 249 -9.93 -37.73 6.69
C PRO A 249 -10.83 -36.92 7.63
N ALA A 250 -11.09 -37.39 8.85
CA ALA A 250 -11.92 -36.68 9.82
C ALA A 250 -11.32 -35.32 10.26
N LEU A 251 -9.99 -35.18 10.15
CA LEU A 251 -9.28 -33.92 10.43
C LEU A 251 -9.02 -33.10 9.16
N LEU A 252 -8.89 -33.75 7.99
CA LEU A 252 -8.61 -33.06 6.73
C LEU A 252 -9.86 -32.49 6.05
N GLU A 253 -10.99 -33.21 6.09
CA GLU A 253 -12.25 -32.78 5.49
C GLU A 253 -12.75 -31.43 6.03
N PRO A 254 -12.71 -31.16 7.35
CA PRO A 254 -13.12 -29.85 7.88
C PRO A 254 -12.17 -28.71 7.48
N LEU A 255 -11.00 -29.02 6.92
CA LEU A 255 -10.04 -28.06 6.35
C LEU A 255 -10.19 -27.93 4.83
N ALA A 256 -11.16 -28.62 4.22
CA ALA A 256 -11.37 -28.61 2.79
C ALA A 256 -11.83 -27.24 2.30
N LEU A 257 -11.27 -26.83 1.16
CA LEU A 257 -11.68 -25.62 0.48
C LEU A 257 -12.40 -26.02 -0.80
N ARG A 258 -13.69 -25.65 -0.88
CA ARG A 258 -14.59 -26.05 -1.98
C ARG A 258 -14.57 -27.56 -2.24
N GLY A 259 -14.57 -28.35 -1.17
CA GLY A 259 -14.54 -29.81 -1.23
C GLY A 259 -13.16 -30.43 -1.47
N THR A 260 -12.09 -29.63 -1.54
CA THR A 260 -10.71 -30.14 -1.68
C THR A 260 -9.97 -30.10 -0.34
N PRO A 261 -9.80 -31.23 0.36
CA PRO A 261 -9.00 -31.30 1.59
C PRO A 261 -7.50 -31.07 1.31
N PRO A 262 -6.71 -30.64 2.30
CA PRO A 262 -5.26 -30.69 2.23
C PRO A 262 -4.76 -32.15 2.08
N HIS A 263 -3.52 -32.35 1.63
CA HIS A 263 -2.96 -33.71 1.48
C HIS A 263 -2.54 -34.34 2.82
N ALA A 264 -2.31 -33.51 3.84
CA ALA A 264 -1.92 -33.88 5.19
C ALA A 264 -2.17 -32.67 6.10
N ALA A 265 -2.04 -32.86 7.41
CA ALA A 265 -2.05 -31.77 8.38
C ALA A 265 -1.07 -32.05 9.52
N LEU A 266 -0.68 -30.98 10.21
CA LEU A 266 0.02 -31.06 11.49
C LEU A 266 -1.02 -31.01 12.61
N LEU A 267 -1.03 -32.02 13.46
CA LEU A 267 -1.76 -32.04 14.72
C LEU A 267 -0.80 -31.60 15.83
N VAL A 268 -1.07 -30.47 16.46
CA VAL A 268 -0.18 -29.83 17.43
C VAL A 268 -0.79 -29.91 18.82
N ASP A 269 -0.10 -30.58 19.75
CA ASP A 269 -0.35 -30.47 21.19
C ASP A 269 0.41 -29.26 21.74
N VAL A 270 -0.35 -28.22 22.11
CA VAL A 270 0.17 -26.93 22.52
C VAL A 270 0.60 -26.98 23.97
N GLU A 271 1.88 -26.68 24.20
CA GLU A 271 2.46 -26.57 25.53
C GLU A 271 2.33 -25.16 26.08
N ALA A 272 2.50 -24.13 25.23
CA ALA A 272 2.31 -22.73 25.60
C ALA A 272 1.86 -21.89 24.39
N ALA A 273 1.01 -20.90 24.67
CA ALA A 273 0.58 -19.88 23.72
C ALA A 273 0.58 -18.51 24.40
N GLU A 274 1.22 -17.51 23.78
CA GLU A 274 1.39 -16.17 24.34
C GLU A 274 1.21 -15.11 23.26
N LEU A 275 0.31 -14.16 23.51
CA LEU A 275 0.09 -13.00 22.64
C LEU A 275 0.88 -11.81 23.19
N THR A 276 1.85 -11.32 22.42
CA THR A 276 2.69 -10.19 22.80
C THR A 276 2.58 -9.07 21.76
N VAL A 277 2.89 -7.83 22.17
CA VAL A 277 3.16 -6.76 21.21
C VAL A 277 4.58 -6.97 20.69
N ASN A 278 4.75 -7.03 19.37
CA ASN A 278 6.06 -7.22 18.78
C ASN A 278 6.57 -5.91 18.15
N ASP A 279 7.70 -5.46 18.66
CA ASP A 279 8.35 -4.20 18.26
C ASP A 279 8.76 -4.20 16.77
N ALA A 280 9.24 -5.34 16.26
CA ALA A 280 9.65 -5.46 14.87
C ALA A 280 8.45 -5.33 13.93
N VAL A 281 7.35 -6.05 14.19
CA VAL A 281 6.11 -5.94 13.39
C VAL A 281 5.54 -4.53 13.45
N THR A 282 5.54 -3.91 14.63
CA THR A 282 5.08 -2.53 14.84
C THR A 282 5.87 -1.53 14.00
N LYS A 283 7.20 -1.56 14.09
CA LYS A 283 8.09 -0.62 13.37
C LYS A 283 8.12 -0.89 11.87
N ALA A 284 7.99 -2.17 11.46
CA ALA A 284 8.05 -2.57 10.07
C ALA A 284 6.90 -2.02 9.23
N ARG A 285 5.80 -1.59 9.85
CA ARG A 285 4.64 -0.98 9.17
C ARG A 285 4.15 -1.83 7.98
N LEU A 286 4.10 -3.16 8.17
CA LEU A 286 3.90 -4.16 7.11
C LEU A 286 2.67 -3.94 6.23
N TRP A 287 1.63 -3.29 6.77
CA TRP A 287 0.36 -3.05 6.09
C TRP A 287 0.09 -1.58 5.78
N VAL A 288 1.05 -0.70 6.07
CA VAL A 288 1.00 0.70 5.65
C VAL A 288 1.58 0.78 4.24
N PRO A 289 0.91 1.47 3.29
CA PRO A 289 1.47 1.67 1.97
C PRO A 289 2.82 2.42 2.06
N SER A 290 3.94 1.73 1.83
CA SER A 290 5.26 2.37 1.66
C SER A 290 5.66 2.42 0.18
N ALA A 291 6.52 3.39 -0.17
CA ALA A 291 7.01 3.64 -1.53
C ALA A 291 8.25 2.82 -1.91
N THR A 292 8.58 1.78 -1.13
CA THR A 292 9.82 1.02 -1.34
C THR A 292 9.70 0.12 -2.57
N GLU A 293 10.69 0.18 -3.45
CA GLU A 293 10.81 -0.73 -4.60
C GLU A 293 11.01 -2.16 -4.07
N VAL A 294 10.28 -3.12 -4.61
CA VAL A 294 10.29 -4.53 -4.17
C VAL A 294 11.21 -5.30 -5.13
N PRO A 295 12.38 -5.81 -4.69
CA PRO A 295 13.25 -6.63 -5.52
C PRO A 295 12.53 -7.79 -6.21
N ASP A 296 12.91 -8.10 -7.46
CA ASP A 296 12.32 -9.21 -8.22
C ASP A 296 12.90 -10.57 -7.76
N LEU A 297 12.33 -11.12 -6.70
CA LEU A 297 12.68 -12.43 -6.14
C LEU A 297 12.59 -13.58 -7.15
N VAL A 298 11.80 -13.41 -8.23
CA VAL A 298 11.70 -14.41 -9.31
C VAL A 298 12.97 -14.43 -10.16
N ALA A 299 13.52 -13.25 -10.46
CA ALA A 299 14.77 -13.12 -11.20
C ALA A 299 15.93 -13.72 -10.38
N ILE A 300 16.02 -13.39 -9.10
CA ILE A 300 17.03 -13.94 -8.17
C ILE A 300 16.95 -15.48 -8.11
N GLY A 301 15.75 -16.03 -7.93
CA GLY A 301 15.56 -17.49 -7.91
C GLY A 301 15.89 -18.20 -9.23
N SER A 302 15.95 -17.46 -10.35
CA SER A 302 16.33 -17.96 -11.67
C SER A 302 17.84 -17.91 -11.87
N GLU A 303 18.50 -16.89 -11.33
CA GLU A 303 19.96 -16.81 -11.24
C GLU A 303 20.53 -17.91 -10.34
N HIS A 304 19.89 -18.19 -9.20
CA HIS A 304 20.23 -19.33 -8.33
C HIS A 304 20.20 -20.66 -9.08
N LEU A 305 19.13 -20.84 -9.86
CA LEU A 305 18.98 -22.02 -10.71
C LEU A 305 20.08 -22.09 -11.77
N ALA A 306 20.38 -21.00 -12.47
CA ALA A 306 21.41 -20.95 -13.50
C ALA A 306 22.81 -21.25 -12.94
N ALA A 307 23.16 -20.66 -11.78
CA ALA A 307 24.44 -20.85 -11.11
C ALA A 307 24.70 -22.31 -10.72
N ASN A 308 23.66 -23.02 -10.26
CA ASN A 308 23.77 -24.44 -9.89
C ASN A 308 23.62 -25.39 -11.10
N SER A 309 22.91 -24.98 -12.15
CA SER A 309 22.77 -25.76 -13.39
C SER A 309 24.06 -25.80 -14.21
N ALA A 310 24.89 -24.75 -14.13
CA ALA A 310 26.21 -24.73 -14.77
C ALA A 310 27.18 -25.81 -14.24
N LYS A 311 26.89 -26.38 -13.06
CA LYS A 311 27.64 -27.48 -12.43
C LYS A 311 27.11 -28.88 -12.80
N THR A 312 26.00 -28.98 -13.55
CA THR A 312 25.37 -30.27 -13.91
C THR A 312 25.36 -30.45 -15.43
N THR A 313 25.71 -31.64 -15.92
CA THR A 313 26.06 -31.97 -17.32
C THR A 313 24.88 -32.04 -18.32
N GLY A 314 23.75 -31.35 -18.07
CA GLY A 314 22.51 -31.47 -18.86
C GLY A 314 22.23 -30.30 -19.82
N ALA A 315 22.21 -30.57 -21.13
CA ALA A 315 22.03 -29.56 -22.20
C ALA A 315 20.71 -28.76 -22.15
N LEU A 316 19.64 -29.32 -21.60
CA LEU A 316 18.31 -28.68 -21.51
C LEU A 316 18.25 -27.48 -20.54
N LEU A 317 19.11 -27.41 -19.51
CA LEU A 317 19.07 -26.31 -18.52
C LEU A 317 19.81 -25.04 -18.97
N ARG A 318 20.67 -25.10 -20.00
CA ARG A 318 21.38 -23.92 -20.53
C ARG A 318 20.47 -22.90 -21.22
N ILE A 319 19.28 -23.31 -21.66
CA ILE A 319 18.33 -22.44 -22.40
C ILE A 319 17.50 -21.56 -21.46
N ALA A 320 17.35 -21.93 -20.18
CA ALA A 320 16.54 -21.19 -19.21
C ALA A 320 17.06 -19.77 -18.90
N GLY A 321 18.37 -19.54 -19.04
CA GLY A 321 18.99 -18.22 -18.85
C GLY A 321 18.76 -17.22 -19.99
N LEU A 322 18.13 -17.63 -21.10
CA LEU A 322 17.88 -16.78 -22.29
C LEU A 322 16.45 -16.19 -22.33
N VAL A 323 15.58 -16.58 -21.39
CA VAL A 323 14.19 -16.09 -21.33
C VAL A 323 14.14 -14.78 -20.52
N PRO A 324 13.64 -13.66 -21.07
CA PRO A 324 13.55 -12.41 -20.31
C PRO A 324 12.69 -12.56 -19.05
N ALA A 325 13.14 -12.02 -17.91
CA ALA A 325 12.53 -12.20 -16.58
C ALA A 325 11.00 -11.97 -16.54
N ARG A 326 10.47 -11.01 -17.31
CA ARG A 326 9.03 -10.73 -17.44
C ARG A 326 8.20 -11.93 -17.93
N TRP A 327 8.73 -12.72 -18.85
CA TRP A 327 8.03 -13.88 -19.42
C TRP A 327 8.07 -15.06 -18.45
N LEU A 328 9.21 -15.26 -17.78
CA LEU A 328 9.35 -16.27 -16.73
C LEU A 328 8.41 -15.98 -15.55
N ARG A 329 8.28 -14.70 -15.17
CA ARG A 329 7.33 -14.24 -14.15
C ARG A 329 5.88 -14.46 -14.56
N ALA A 330 5.52 -14.20 -15.81
CA ALA A 330 4.17 -14.48 -16.32
C ALA A 330 3.83 -15.98 -16.27
N ALA A 331 4.76 -16.85 -16.69
CA ALA A 331 4.59 -18.30 -16.62
C ALA A 331 4.49 -18.82 -15.18
N MET A 332 5.33 -18.30 -14.28
CA MET A 332 5.32 -18.70 -12.86
C MET A 332 4.05 -18.22 -12.14
N ASN A 333 3.61 -16.99 -12.41
CA ASN A 333 2.31 -16.49 -11.95
C ASN A 333 1.16 -17.36 -12.46
N PHE A 334 1.18 -17.79 -13.72
CA PHE A 334 0.19 -18.71 -14.26
C PHE A 334 0.19 -20.07 -13.54
N ALA A 335 1.38 -20.63 -13.26
CA ALA A 335 1.52 -21.87 -12.50
C ALA A 335 0.98 -21.73 -11.06
N TYR A 336 1.31 -20.64 -10.36
CA TYR A 336 0.75 -20.36 -9.02
C TYR A 336 -0.76 -20.24 -9.05
N ARG A 337 -1.32 -19.48 -10.01
CA ARG A 337 -2.76 -19.31 -10.16
C ARG A 337 -3.47 -20.65 -10.45
N THR A 338 -2.85 -21.51 -11.23
CA THR A 338 -3.39 -22.83 -11.57
C THR A 338 -3.33 -23.78 -10.37
N GLY A 339 -2.24 -23.76 -9.59
CA GLY A 339 -2.12 -24.52 -8.35
C GLY A 339 -3.18 -24.15 -7.32
N LEU A 340 -3.34 -22.86 -7.07
CA LEU A 340 -4.37 -22.33 -6.16
C LEU A 340 -5.79 -22.76 -6.58
N ARG A 341 -6.12 -22.69 -7.88
CA ARG A 341 -7.42 -23.18 -8.39
C ARG A 341 -7.66 -24.65 -8.13
N LYS A 342 -6.63 -25.50 -8.28
CA LYS A 342 -6.72 -26.94 -7.99
C LYS A 342 -6.93 -27.23 -6.51
N GLU A 343 -6.50 -26.33 -5.63
CA GLU A 343 -6.71 -26.42 -4.18
C GLU A 343 -8.06 -25.84 -3.72
N GLY A 344 -8.94 -25.44 -4.65
CA GLY A 344 -10.24 -24.86 -4.32
C GLY A 344 -10.22 -23.36 -4.02
N TYR A 345 -9.09 -22.67 -4.25
CA TYR A 345 -9.04 -21.21 -4.19
C TYR A 345 -9.55 -20.60 -5.50
N GLU A 346 -10.52 -19.71 -5.39
CA GLU A 346 -10.84 -18.83 -6.50
C GLU A 346 -9.68 -17.85 -6.68
N VAL A 347 -8.85 -18.11 -7.68
CA VAL A 347 -8.03 -17.05 -8.24
C VAL A 347 -8.97 -16.21 -9.07
N GLU A 348 -9.63 -15.29 -8.36
CA GLU A 348 -10.28 -14.15 -8.94
C GLU A 348 -9.38 -13.65 -10.09
N ARG A 349 -9.91 -13.65 -11.32
CA ARG A 349 -9.56 -12.51 -12.19
C ARG A 349 -9.83 -11.29 -11.32
N ALA A 350 -9.09 -10.20 -11.48
CA ALA A 350 -9.63 -8.90 -11.08
C ALA A 350 -10.89 -8.65 -11.96
N THR A 351 -11.96 -9.40 -11.72
CA THR A 351 -13.30 -9.13 -12.14
C THR A 351 -13.76 -8.12 -11.12
N ALA A 352 -14.05 -6.93 -11.64
CA ALA A 352 -14.72 -5.85 -10.96
C ALA A 352 -15.61 -6.38 -9.81
N ARG A 353 -15.32 -5.90 -8.60
CA ARG A 353 -16.13 -6.11 -7.40
C ARG A 353 -17.63 -5.98 -7.74
N PRO A 354 -18.53 -6.77 -7.12
CA PRO A 354 -19.93 -6.41 -7.09
C PRO A 354 -20.04 -5.05 -6.40
N ARG A 355 -20.59 -4.10 -7.14
CA ARG A 355 -20.74 -2.71 -6.74
C ARG A 355 -21.71 -2.63 -5.55
N PRO A 356 -21.37 -1.95 -4.43
CA PRO A 356 -22.37 -1.62 -3.43
C PRO A 356 -23.43 -0.74 -4.11
N ALA A 357 -24.68 -1.17 -4.04
CA ALA A 357 -25.82 -0.39 -4.50
C ALA A 357 -25.99 0.82 -3.56
N GLY A 358 -25.54 1.98 -4.00
CA GLY A 358 -25.59 3.22 -3.24
C GLY A 358 -25.02 4.39 -4.04
N ARG A 359 -25.75 4.81 -5.07
CA ARG A 359 -25.65 6.10 -5.79
C ARG A 359 -24.22 6.64 -6.02
N GLU A 360 -23.44 5.94 -6.83
CA GLU A 360 -22.24 6.51 -7.44
C GLU A 360 -22.60 7.08 -8.81
N ASP A 361 -22.22 8.33 -9.09
CA ASP A 361 -22.03 8.76 -10.48
C ASP A 361 -20.98 7.83 -11.10
N PRO A 362 -21.32 7.02 -12.12
CA PRO A 362 -20.39 6.01 -12.62
C PRO A 362 -19.12 6.66 -13.15
N LEU A 363 -17.96 6.11 -12.73
CA LEU A 363 -16.66 6.48 -13.27
C LEU A 363 -16.72 6.49 -14.80
N ARG A 364 -16.33 7.62 -15.41
CA ARG A 364 -16.29 7.78 -16.87
C ARG A 364 -15.03 7.11 -17.39
N GLU A 365 -15.17 6.14 -18.28
CA GLU A 365 -14.03 5.54 -18.97
C GLU A 365 -13.51 6.51 -20.02
N VAL A 366 -12.22 6.79 -19.98
CA VAL A 366 -11.54 7.72 -20.89
C VAL A 366 -10.33 7.05 -21.54
N ARG A 367 -9.96 7.53 -22.72
CA ARG A 367 -8.79 7.08 -23.47
C ARG A 367 -7.77 8.19 -23.55
N VAL A 368 -6.50 7.83 -23.34
CA VAL A 368 -5.35 8.70 -23.60
C VAL A 368 -5.22 8.88 -25.10
N VAL A 369 -5.33 10.11 -25.59
CA VAL A 369 -5.16 10.42 -27.00
C VAL A 369 -3.77 10.96 -27.31
N GLU A 370 -3.16 11.63 -26.34
CA GLU A 370 -1.82 12.19 -26.46
C GLU A 370 -1.18 12.28 -25.07
N VAL A 371 0.13 12.06 -25.02
CA VAL A 371 0.96 12.36 -23.85
C VAL A 371 2.01 13.37 -24.29
N ARG A 372 1.79 14.64 -23.94
CA ARG A 372 2.64 15.77 -24.32
C ARG A 372 3.62 16.09 -23.21
N ARG A 373 4.92 16.09 -23.49
CA ARG A 373 5.93 16.50 -22.50
C ARG A 373 6.00 18.02 -22.44
N GLU A 374 5.70 18.59 -21.28
CA GLU A 374 5.73 20.04 -21.04
C GLU A 374 7.10 20.49 -20.52
N THR A 375 7.70 19.70 -19.62
CA THR A 375 9.05 19.91 -19.06
C THR A 375 9.72 18.55 -18.81
N PRO A 376 11.01 18.48 -18.43
CA PRO A 376 11.62 17.21 -18.02
C PRO A 376 10.89 16.51 -16.87
N SER A 377 10.20 17.28 -16.01
CA SER A 377 9.47 16.77 -14.85
C SER A 377 7.94 16.81 -14.99
N ALA A 378 7.37 17.28 -16.10
CA ALA A 378 5.91 17.38 -16.26
C ALA A 378 5.42 16.92 -17.65
N VAL A 379 4.31 16.17 -17.65
CA VAL A 379 3.61 15.76 -18.88
C VAL A 379 2.13 16.11 -18.80
N THR A 380 1.55 16.53 -19.91
CA THR A 380 0.10 16.68 -20.08
C THR A 380 -0.46 15.43 -20.73
N VAL A 381 -1.44 14.81 -20.08
CA VAL A 381 -2.21 13.70 -20.61
C VAL A 381 -3.49 14.28 -21.21
N VAL A 382 -3.68 14.09 -22.51
CA VAL A 382 -4.88 14.51 -23.23
C VAL A 382 -5.83 13.33 -23.29
N LEU A 383 -7.08 13.54 -22.87
CA LEU A 383 -8.09 12.52 -22.70
C LEU A 383 -9.31 12.80 -23.55
N ALA A 384 -9.95 11.74 -24.04
CA ALA A 384 -11.31 11.77 -24.57
C ALA A 384 -12.17 10.66 -23.97
N ASP A 385 -13.48 10.79 -24.13
CA ASP A 385 -14.39 9.69 -23.77
C ASP A 385 -13.98 8.42 -24.53
N ALA A 386 -13.96 7.28 -23.84
CA ALA A 386 -13.61 6.02 -24.48
C ALA A 386 -14.70 5.52 -25.46
N ARG A 387 -15.94 6.00 -25.33
CA ARG A 387 -17.09 5.58 -26.15
C ARG A 387 -17.41 6.56 -27.26
N ASP A 388 -17.16 7.85 -27.04
CA ASP A 388 -17.46 8.92 -28.00
C ASP A 388 -16.45 10.07 -27.90
N ASP A 389 -15.49 10.06 -28.82
CA ASP A 389 -14.42 11.06 -28.92
C ASP A 389 -14.92 12.52 -29.08
N THR A 390 -16.21 12.73 -29.38
CA THR A 390 -16.84 14.06 -29.51
C THR A 390 -17.52 14.54 -28.23
N ARG A 391 -17.70 13.67 -27.24
CA ARG A 391 -18.46 14.00 -26.03
C ARG A 391 -17.69 14.98 -25.14
N PRO A 392 -18.26 16.17 -24.84
CA PRO A 392 -17.54 17.21 -24.11
C PRO A 392 -17.29 16.86 -22.63
N PHE A 393 -16.31 17.53 -22.04
CA PHE A 393 -16.10 17.56 -20.59
C PHE A 393 -16.62 18.88 -20.04
N THR A 394 -17.71 18.82 -19.27
CA THR A 394 -18.30 19.99 -18.61
C THR A 394 -17.68 20.17 -17.23
N PHE A 395 -17.13 21.35 -16.95
CA PHE A 395 -16.54 21.75 -15.66
C PHE A 395 -16.42 23.27 -15.59
N ARG A 396 -16.04 23.83 -14.45
CA ARG A 396 -15.71 25.26 -14.31
C ARG A 396 -14.19 25.46 -14.34
N PRO A 397 -13.67 26.53 -14.96
CA PRO A 397 -12.23 26.69 -15.13
C PRO A 397 -11.52 26.84 -13.78
N GLY A 398 -10.60 25.92 -13.51
CA GLY A 398 -9.94 25.77 -12.21
C GLY A 398 -10.26 24.44 -11.50
N GLN A 399 -11.39 23.80 -11.83
CA GLN A 399 -11.74 22.50 -11.28
C GLN A 399 -10.79 21.38 -11.69
N PHE A 400 -10.82 20.28 -10.93
CA PHE A 400 -10.01 19.11 -11.17
C PHE A 400 -10.86 17.86 -11.45
N PHE A 401 -10.18 16.86 -12.00
CA PHE A 401 -10.70 15.50 -12.14
C PHE A 401 -9.81 14.52 -11.39
N THR A 402 -10.38 13.41 -10.94
CA THR A 402 -9.61 12.33 -10.31
C THR A 402 -9.43 11.20 -11.32
N LEU A 403 -8.17 10.92 -11.65
CA LEU A 403 -7.80 9.74 -12.41
C LEU A 403 -7.75 8.53 -11.48
N VAL A 404 -8.34 7.43 -11.94
CA VAL A 404 -8.39 6.16 -11.26
C VAL A 404 -7.79 5.12 -12.21
N ASP A 405 -6.75 4.43 -11.74
CA ASP A 405 -6.05 3.42 -12.52
C ASP A 405 -5.47 2.31 -11.63
N ASP A 406 -5.22 1.13 -12.20
CA ASP A 406 -4.52 0.04 -11.53
C ASP A 406 -3.02 0.11 -11.81
N VAL A 407 -2.24 0.48 -10.79
CA VAL A 407 -0.78 0.55 -10.90
C VAL A 407 -0.18 -0.57 -10.06
N GLY A 408 0.13 -1.69 -10.72
CA GLY A 408 0.76 -2.86 -10.09
C GLY A 408 -0.16 -3.64 -9.17
N GLY A 409 -1.39 -3.92 -9.61
CA GLY A 409 -2.41 -4.70 -8.88
C GLY A 409 -3.10 -3.92 -7.77
N ARG A 410 -3.07 -2.60 -7.83
CA ARG A 410 -3.55 -1.69 -6.78
C ARG A 410 -4.16 -0.47 -7.43
N GLU A 411 -5.42 -0.22 -7.11
CA GLU A 411 -6.13 0.98 -7.53
C GLU A 411 -5.49 2.23 -6.91
N VAL A 412 -5.13 3.19 -7.76
CA VAL A 412 -4.59 4.48 -7.38
C VAL A 412 -5.53 5.57 -7.88
N ARG A 413 -5.95 6.45 -6.97
CA ARG A 413 -6.79 7.61 -7.27
C ARG A 413 -5.98 8.88 -7.10
N ARG A 414 -5.85 9.73 -8.12
CA ARG A 414 -5.13 11.01 -8.00
C ARG A 414 -5.87 12.17 -8.66
N PRO A 415 -6.08 13.28 -7.94
CA PRO A 415 -6.68 14.48 -8.51
C PRO A 415 -5.65 15.26 -9.34
N TYR A 416 -6.09 15.80 -10.48
CA TYR A 416 -5.33 16.71 -11.32
C TYR A 416 -6.25 17.82 -11.83
N SER A 417 -5.86 19.08 -11.62
CA SER A 417 -6.61 20.23 -12.17
C SER A 417 -6.66 20.15 -13.69
N ALA A 418 -7.82 20.47 -14.26
CA ALA A 418 -7.94 20.63 -15.69
C ALA A 418 -7.05 21.79 -16.14
N SER A 419 -6.32 21.60 -17.22
CA SER A 419 -5.55 22.66 -17.91
C SER A 419 -6.17 23.03 -19.27
N SER A 420 -7.23 22.33 -19.69
CA SER A 420 -8.05 22.65 -20.88
C SER A 420 -9.23 23.58 -20.56
N VAL A 421 -9.99 23.95 -21.59
CA VAL A 421 -11.21 24.76 -21.47
C VAL A 421 -12.45 23.88 -21.21
N PRO A 422 -13.43 24.36 -20.42
CA PRO A 422 -14.74 23.74 -20.29
C PRO A 422 -15.44 23.50 -21.63
N GLY A 423 -16.20 22.41 -21.72
CA GLY A 423 -17.00 22.09 -22.91
C GLY A 423 -16.20 21.50 -24.08
N SER A 424 -14.87 21.40 -23.97
CA SER A 424 -14.03 20.74 -24.96
C SER A 424 -14.24 19.21 -24.96
N PRO A 425 -14.20 18.52 -26.12
CA PRO A 425 -14.16 17.06 -26.20
C PRO A 425 -12.80 16.48 -25.76
N ARG A 426 -11.77 17.33 -25.60
CA ARG A 426 -10.45 16.96 -25.10
C ARG A 426 -10.23 17.56 -23.71
N LEU A 427 -9.99 16.71 -22.73
CA LEU A 427 -9.60 17.11 -21.37
C LEU A 427 -8.08 17.00 -21.23
N GLU A 428 -7.43 18.08 -20.81
CA GLU A 428 -5.99 18.09 -20.52
C GLU A 428 -5.76 18.05 -19.02
N LEU A 429 -4.97 17.08 -18.55
CA LEU A 429 -4.54 16.93 -17.15
C LEU A 429 -3.02 16.87 -17.10
N THR A 430 -2.39 17.80 -16.39
CA THR A 430 -0.92 17.89 -16.34
C THR A 430 -0.37 17.32 -15.05
N VAL A 431 0.52 16.34 -15.20
CA VAL A 431 1.08 15.50 -14.15
C VAL A 431 2.56 15.83 -13.99
N LYS A 432 2.91 16.53 -12.90
CA LYS A 432 4.29 16.70 -12.48
C LYS A 432 4.78 15.44 -11.75
N ARG A 433 5.98 14.97 -12.08
CA ARG A 433 6.63 13.84 -11.42
C ARG A 433 6.89 14.20 -9.96
N VAL A 434 6.51 13.30 -9.08
CA VAL A 434 6.78 13.39 -7.64
C VAL A 434 7.64 12.19 -7.29
N GLU A 435 8.77 12.44 -6.63
CA GLU A 435 9.66 11.39 -6.16
C GLU A 435 8.90 10.43 -5.22
N GLY A 436 9.04 9.12 -5.44
CA GLY A 436 8.26 8.09 -4.74
C GLY A 436 6.75 8.05 -5.06
N GLY A 437 6.26 8.92 -5.96
CA GLY A 437 4.84 8.98 -6.34
C GLY A 437 4.43 7.85 -7.28
N ARG A 438 3.50 6.98 -6.86
CA ARG A 438 3.06 5.81 -7.65
C ARG A 438 2.40 6.18 -8.99
N PHE A 439 1.40 7.05 -8.98
CA PHE A 439 0.70 7.45 -10.21
C PHE A 439 1.56 8.33 -11.12
N SER A 440 2.21 9.35 -10.56
CA SER A 440 3.04 10.26 -11.34
C SER A 440 4.24 9.56 -11.97
N THR A 441 4.82 8.55 -11.30
CA THR A 441 5.85 7.69 -11.91
C THR A 441 5.28 6.80 -13.00
N HIS A 442 4.10 6.19 -12.80
CA HIS A 442 3.44 5.39 -13.83
C HIS A 442 3.19 6.20 -15.12
N VAL A 443 2.62 7.40 -14.98
CA VAL A 443 2.35 8.30 -16.11
C VAL A 443 3.64 8.65 -16.87
N HIS A 444 4.73 8.94 -16.15
CA HIS A 444 6.01 9.30 -16.76
C HIS A 444 6.79 8.12 -17.33
N GLY A 445 6.55 6.90 -16.83
CA GLY A 445 7.32 5.70 -17.15
C GLY A 445 6.74 4.82 -18.25
N GLY A 446 5.43 4.90 -18.54
CA GLY A 446 4.83 3.99 -19.51
C GLY A 446 3.40 4.29 -20.00
N LEU A 447 2.78 5.40 -19.59
CA LEU A 447 1.47 5.76 -20.14
C LEU A 447 1.63 6.23 -21.59
N ALA A 448 0.87 5.63 -22.50
CA ALA A 448 0.94 5.89 -23.93
C ALA A 448 -0.46 6.14 -24.53
N PRO A 449 -0.54 6.83 -25.68
CA PRO A 449 -1.79 6.92 -26.44
C PRO A 449 -2.45 5.55 -26.66
N GLY A 450 -3.77 5.51 -26.51
CA GLY A 450 -4.58 4.29 -26.56
C GLY A 450 -4.86 3.67 -25.19
N ALA A 451 -4.08 4.00 -24.16
CA ALA A 451 -4.35 3.54 -22.79
C ALA A 451 -5.74 4.02 -22.31
N ARG A 452 -6.39 3.20 -21.49
CA ARG A 452 -7.70 3.50 -20.89
C ARG A 452 -7.54 3.77 -19.41
N LEU A 453 -8.23 4.80 -18.93
CA LEU A 453 -8.24 5.21 -17.52
C LEU A 453 -9.70 5.40 -17.09
N LEU A 454 -9.93 5.40 -15.78
CA LEU A 454 -11.20 5.80 -15.20
C LEU A 454 -11.09 7.24 -14.69
N LEU A 455 -12.13 8.03 -14.94
CA LEU A 455 -12.20 9.45 -14.60
C LEU A 455 -13.39 9.70 -13.67
N ARG A 456 -13.16 10.38 -12.56
CA ARG A 456 -14.20 10.94 -11.68
C ARG A 456 -14.13 12.46 -11.71
N GLY A 457 -15.29 13.10 -11.64
CA GLY A 457 -15.42 14.54 -11.58
C GLY A 457 -16.32 15.11 -12.67
N PRO A 458 -16.39 16.44 -12.78
CA PRO A 458 -15.49 17.41 -12.15
C PRO A 458 -15.67 17.55 -10.63
N SER A 459 -14.66 18.10 -9.95
CA SER A 459 -14.67 18.39 -8.52
C SER A 459 -13.87 19.65 -8.20
N GLY A 460 -14.06 20.18 -6.99
CA GLY A 460 -13.34 21.34 -6.46
C GLY A 460 -14.16 22.64 -6.52
N ALA A 461 -13.93 23.50 -5.53
CA ALA A 461 -14.55 24.82 -5.39
C ALA A 461 -13.64 25.96 -5.87
N PHE A 462 -12.43 25.64 -6.31
CA PHE A 462 -11.49 26.60 -6.89
C PHE A 462 -11.79 26.78 -8.37
N HIS A 463 -12.54 27.82 -8.72
CA HIS A 463 -12.80 28.15 -10.11
C HIS A 463 -13.10 29.63 -10.30
N ALA A 464 -12.84 30.14 -11.50
CA ALA A 464 -13.41 31.42 -11.91
C ALA A 464 -14.91 31.23 -12.23
N GLU A 465 -15.76 32.11 -11.71
CA GLU A 465 -17.19 32.10 -12.00
C GLU A 465 -17.48 32.64 -13.41
N ALA A 466 -18.56 32.14 -14.03
CA ALA A 466 -19.00 32.60 -15.35
C ALA A 466 -19.41 34.08 -15.36
N ASP A 467 -19.88 34.60 -14.21
CA ASP A 467 -20.22 36.01 -14.04
C ASP A 467 -19.00 36.95 -14.09
N HIS A 468 -17.77 36.45 -13.89
CA HIS A 468 -16.56 37.28 -13.95
C HIS A 468 -16.26 37.77 -15.36
N ALA A 469 -16.65 36.98 -16.36
CA ALA A 469 -16.55 37.33 -17.77
C ALA A 469 -17.60 38.36 -18.19
N GLU A 470 -18.82 38.26 -17.64
CA GLU A 470 -19.92 39.20 -17.91
C GLU A 470 -19.77 40.52 -17.13
N ALA A 471 -19.25 40.48 -15.89
CA ALA A 471 -19.02 41.64 -15.04
C ALA A 471 -17.68 42.36 -15.31
N GLY A 472 -16.80 41.78 -16.14
CA GLY A 472 -15.52 42.38 -16.52
C GLY A 472 -14.51 42.48 -15.37
N HIS A 473 -14.56 41.56 -14.41
CA HIS A 473 -13.61 41.56 -13.29
C HIS A 473 -12.22 41.09 -13.73
N ASP A 474 -11.21 41.89 -13.40
CA ASP A 474 -9.82 41.52 -13.63
C ASP A 474 -9.38 40.38 -12.70
N VAL A 475 -8.47 39.55 -13.20
CA VAL A 475 -8.04 38.32 -12.54
C VAL A 475 -6.54 38.33 -12.32
N ALA A 476 -6.12 38.17 -11.07
CA ALA A 476 -4.73 38.07 -10.66
C ALA A 476 -4.43 36.63 -10.23
N LEU A 477 -3.52 35.97 -10.94
CA LEU A 477 -3.16 34.56 -10.76
C LEU A 477 -1.76 34.49 -10.14
N VAL A 478 -1.61 33.77 -9.04
CA VAL A 478 -0.31 33.52 -8.41
C VAL A 478 -0.06 32.03 -8.38
N ALA A 479 0.95 31.59 -9.12
CA ALA A 479 1.27 30.18 -9.29
C ALA A 479 2.73 29.86 -9.01
N ALA A 480 2.99 28.63 -8.56
CA ALA A 480 4.34 28.07 -8.61
C ALA A 480 4.37 26.61 -9.03
N GLY A 481 5.34 26.27 -9.90
CA GLY A 481 5.50 24.93 -10.44
C GLY A 481 4.20 24.42 -11.09
N SER A 482 3.71 23.26 -10.61
CA SER A 482 2.47 22.65 -11.10
C SER A 482 1.19 23.36 -10.68
N GLY A 483 1.25 24.34 -9.76
CA GLY A 483 0.08 25.15 -9.41
C GLY A 483 -0.45 26.03 -10.56
N VAL A 484 0.27 26.10 -11.69
CA VAL A 484 -0.18 26.79 -12.90
C VAL A 484 -1.32 26.07 -13.63
N THR A 485 -1.56 24.79 -13.37
CA THR A 485 -2.53 24.00 -14.16
C THR A 485 -3.97 24.51 -14.07
N PRO A 486 -4.56 24.83 -12.90
CA PRO A 486 -5.88 25.44 -12.84
C PRO A 486 -5.86 26.87 -13.42
N MET A 487 -4.74 27.57 -13.29
CA MET A 487 -4.55 28.91 -13.86
C MET A 487 -4.60 28.87 -15.38
N MET A 488 -4.03 27.84 -15.99
CA MET A 488 -4.06 27.66 -17.45
C MET A 488 -5.48 27.45 -17.96
N SER A 489 -6.31 26.70 -17.24
CA SER A 489 -7.73 26.56 -17.57
C SER A 489 -8.48 27.89 -17.46
N ILE A 490 -8.25 28.67 -16.41
CA ILE A 490 -8.80 30.02 -16.24
C ILE A 490 -8.37 30.95 -17.37
N ILE A 491 -7.06 31.02 -17.68
CA ILE A 491 -6.50 31.86 -18.75
C ILE A 491 -7.13 31.49 -20.10
N ARG A 492 -7.08 30.20 -20.48
CA ARG A 492 -7.60 29.75 -21.78
C ARG A 492 -9.10 30.02 -21.92
N THR A 493 -9.87 29.87 -20.83
CA THR A 493 -11.32 30.10 -20.85
C THR A 493 -11.65 31.58 -21.00
N LEU A 494 -11.09 32.43 -20.14
CA LEU A 494 -11.37 33.87 -20.16
C LEU A 494 -10.88 34.54 -21.45
N LEU A 495 -9.78 34.07 -22.05
CA LEU A 495 -9.29 34.59 -23.34
C LEU A 495 -10.15 34.14 -24.53
N ALA A 496 -10.79 32.98 -24.46
CA ALA A 496 -11.70 32.49 -25.50
C ALA A 496 -13.04 33.27 -25.53
N GLU A 497 -13.44 33.84 -24.39
CA GLU A 497 -14.64 34.66 -24.27
C GLU A 497 -14.43 36.08 -24.80
N ARG A 498 -15.51 36.70 -25.32
CA ARG A 498 -15.51 38.08 -25.88
C ARG A 498 -15.43 39.20 -24.83
N GLY A 499 -14.96 38.91 -23.62
CA GLY A 499 -14.88 39.83 -22.48
C GLY A 499 -13.69 40.80 -22.53
N LYS A 500 -13.71 41.80 -21.63
CA LYS A 500 -12.64 42.80 -21.46
C LYS A 500 -11.71 42.54 -20.27
N SER A 501 -11.94 41.47 -19.50
CA SER A 501 -11.16 41.18 -18.30
C SER A 501 -9.67 41.03 -18.64
N ARG A 502 -8.83 41.68 -17.84
CA ARG A 502 -7.38 41.55 -17.85
C ARG A 502 -6.97 40.46 -16.87
N ILE A 503 -5.92 39.75 -17.24
CA ILE A 503 -5.39 38.59 -16.55
C ILE A 503 -3.91 38.85 -16.30
N ALA A 504 -3.51 38.88 -15.04
CA ALA A 504 -2.12 39.01 -14.65
C ALA A 504 -1.66 37.74 -13.95
N LEU A 505 -0.62 37.09 -14.46
CA LEU A 505 -0.05 35.87 -13.88
C LEU A 505 1.33 36.15 -13.28
N LEU A 506 1.48 36.02 -11.96
CA LEU A 506 2.77 35.91 -11.29
C LEU A 506 3.16 34.44 -11.19
N TYR A 507 4.16 34.01 -11.97
CA TYR A 507 4.53 32.60 -12.08
C TYR A 507 5.96 32.33 -11.62
N SER A 508 6.09 31.67 -10.47
CA SER A 508 7.39 31.33 -9.88
C SER A 508 7.80 29.89 -10.19
N ASN A 509 8.99 29.71 -10.74
CA ASN A 509 9.58 28.40 -11.05
C ASN A 509 11.03 28.34 -10.61
N ARG A 510 11.61 27.13 -10.52
CA ARG A 510 13.02 26.99 -10.15
C ARG A 510 13.93 27.51 -11.26
N THR A 511 13.70 27.03 -12.48
CA THR A 511 14.45 27.34 -13.70
C THR A 511 13.46 27.53 -14.85
N GLU A 512 13.94 28.09 -15.97
CA GLU A 512 13.14 28.24 -17.19
C GLU A 512 12.73 26.88 -17.77
N GLU A 513 13.63 25.89 -17.78
CA GLU A 513 13.38 24.52 -18.25
C GLU A 513 12.24 23.81 -17.50
N GLU A 514 12.02 24.17 -16.23
CA GLU A 514 10.96 23.60 -15.39
C GLU A 514 9.66 24.42 -15.38
N THR A 515 9.55 25.43 -16.27
CA THR A 515 8.38 26.29 -16.39
C THR A 515 7.32 25.62 -17.27
N ILE A 516 6.31 25.02 -16.62
CA ILE A 516 5.21 24.32 -17.30
C ILE A 516 4.41 25.32 -18.13
N PHE A 517 4.08 24.95 -19.38
CA PHE A 517 3.39 25.80 -20.36
C PHE A 517 4.11 27.08 -20.80
N ALA A 518 5.44 27.19 -20.63
CA ALA A 518 6.18 28.40 -21.00
C ALA A 518 5.90 28.89 -22.44
N ALA A 519 5.99 27.99 -23.42
CA ALA A 519 5.74 28.32 -24.83
C ALA A 519 4.29 28.77 -25.09
N ASP A 520 3.34 28.11 -24.42
CA ASP A 520 1.92 28.37 -24.56
C ASP A 520 1.52 29.72 -23.93
N LEU A 521 2.02 30.01 -22.73
CA LEU A 521 1.84 31.30 -22.06
C LEU A 521 2.44 32.44 -22.88
N ALA A 522 3.65 32.26 -23.42
CA ALA A 522 4.29 33.27 -24.27
C ALA A 522 3.50 33.52 -25.56
N ARG A 523 2.95 32.46 -26.17
CA ARG A 523 2.08 32.58 -27.34
C ARG A 523 0.78 33.32 -27.01
N LEU A 524 0.10 32.95 -25.93
CA LEU A 524 -1.15 33.60 -25.52
C LEU A 524 -0.93 35.08 -25.16
N ALA A 525 0.16 35.41 -24.45
CA ALA A 525 0.49 36.80 -24.12
C ALA A 525 0.74 37.64 -25.37
N ARG A 526 1.41 37.09 -26.40
CA ARG A 526 1.58 37.78 -27.70
C ARG A 526 0.28 37.94 -28.48
N GLN A 527 -0.64 36.97 -28.37
CA GLN A 527 -1.94 37.01 -29.06
C GLN A 527 -2.92 37.97 -28.37
N HIS A 528 -2.74 38.22 -27.07
CA HIS A 528 -3.63 39.03 -26.24
C HIS A 528 -2.85 40.03 -25.37
N PRO A 529 -2.02 40.92 -25.94
CA PRO A 529 -1.11 41.79 -25.18
C PRO A 529 -1.86 42.76 -24.24
N ASP A 530 -3.07 43.17 -24.59
CA ASP A 530 -3.90 44.06 -23.77
C ASP A 530 -4.66 43.33 -22.65
N ARG A 531 -4.69 41.99 -22.68
CA ARG A 531 -5.51 41.17 -21.76
C ARG A 531 -4.71 40.21 -20.92
N LEU A 532 -3.53 39.75 -21.33
CA LEU A 532 -2.71 38.80 -20.57
C LEU A 532 -1.31 39.35 -20.34
N SER A 533 -0.95 39.55 -19.07
CA SER A 533 0.42 39.80 -18.64
C SER A 533 0.95 38.62 -17.82
N VAL A 534 2.20 38.23 -18.09
CA VAL A 534 2.86 37.12 -17.37
C VAL A 534 4.18 37.63 -16.80
N THR A 535 4.31 37.57 -15.48
CA THR A 535 5.53 37.91 -14.74
C THR A 535 6.19 36.62 -14.27
N HIS A 536 7.31 36.25 -14.90
CA HIS A 536 8.10 35.08 -14.51
C HIS A 536 9.08 35.42 -13.39
N VAL A 537 9.18 34.54 -12.39
CA VAL A 537 10.19 34.61 -11.34
C VAL A 537 10.95 33.29 -11.28
N LEU A 538 12.24 33.31 -11.58
CA LEU A 538 13.09 32.12 -11.54
C LEU A 538 13.85 32.08 -10.23
N THR A 539 13.49 31.20 -9.30
CA THR A 539 14.06 31.23 -7.95
C THR A 539 15.56 30.93 -7.91
N SER A 540 16.11 30.26 -8.93
CA SER A 540 17.56 30.06 -9.07
C SER A 540 18.34 31.33 -9.42
N ARG A 541 17.68 32.34 -10.00
CA ARG A 541 18.28 33.61 -10.44
C ARG A 541 17.82 34.77 -9.56
N ASP A 542 16.52 34.87 -9.33
CA ASP A 542 15.85 36.02 -8.72
C ASP A 542 15.59 35.82 -7.22
N GLY A 543 15.93 34.65 -6.66
CA GLY A 543 15.52 34.26 -5.31
C GLY A 543 14.02 33.94 -5.19
N ARG A 544 13.61 33.48 -4.00
CA ARG A 544 12.19 33.21 -3.72
C ARG A 544 11.42 34.53 -3.54
N LEU A 545 10.12 34.51 -3.86
CA LEU A 545 9.23 35.64 -3.59
C LEU A 545 9.05 35.85 -2.08
N ASP A 546 9.33 37.07 -1.63
CA ASP A 546 9.02 37.56 -0.29
C ASP A 546 7.74 38.42 -0.31
N VAL A 547 7.30 38.85 0.88
CA VAL A 547 6.06 39.63 1.04
C VAL A 547 6.15 40.94 0.26
N GLN A 548 7.31 41.61 0.28
CA GLN A 548 7.50 42.88 -0.37
C GLN A 548 7.32 42.78 -1.89
N ARG A 549 7.98 41.82 -2.55
CA ARG A 549 7.90 41.64 -4.01
C ARG A 549 6.49 41.26 -4.46
N VAL A 550 5.80 40.42 -3.68
CA VAL A 550 4.41 40.07 -3.98
C VAL A 550 3.49 41.28 -3.80
N ARG A 551 3.70 42.08 -2.75
CA ARG A 551 2.95 43.32 -2.49
C ARG A 551 3.15 44.34 -3.61
N GLU A 552 4.39 44.54 -4.08
CA GLU A 552 4.71 45.43 -5.20
C GLU A 552 4.00 45.00 -6.48
N TRP A 553 4.03 43.71 -6.81
CA TRP A 553 3.31 43.17 -7.96
C TRP A 553 1.78 43.30 -7.82
N ALA A 554 1.24 42.99 -6.63
CA ALA A 554 -0.19 43.04 -6.35
C ALA A 554 -0.73 44.47 -6.33
N ALA A 555 0.06 45.46 -5.91
CA ALA A 555 -0.29 46.88 -5.94
C ALA A 555 -0.46 47.43 -7.36
N GLY A 556 0.17 46.80 -8.36
CA GLY A 556 -0.04 47.09 -9.78
C GLY A 556 -1.35 46.55 -10.35
N GLN A 557 -2.09 45.75 -9.58
CA GLN A 557 -3.36 45.16 -10.02
C GLN A 557 -4.55 46.04 -9.62
N PRO A 558 -5.67 46.00 -10.37
CA PRO A 558 -6.89 46.72 -10.03
C PRO A 558 -7.41 46.32 -8.66
N ARG A 559 -7.92 47.31 -7.92
CA ARG A 559 -8.47 47.10 -6.58
C ARG A 559 -9.65 46.11 -6.55
N ALA A 560 -10.36 45.98 -7.67
CA ALA A 560 -11.48 45.06 -7.84
C ALA A 560 -11.05 43.65 -8.31
N ALA A 561 -9.76 43.41 -8.53
CA ALA A 561 -9.29 42.14 -9.04
C ALA A 561 -9.53 41.00 -8.03
N ARG A 562 -9.81 39.81 -8.58
CA ARG A 562 -9.90 38.57 -7.80
C ARG A 562 -8.58 37.81 -7.91
N PHE A 563 -8.08 37.37 -6.77
CA PHE A 563 -6.80 36.68 -6.64
C PHE A 563 -7.01 35.17 -6.54
N TYR A 564 -6.30 34.42 -7.36
CA TYR A 564 -6.31 32.95 -7.38
C TYR A 564 -4.91 32.43 -7.12
N LEU A 565 -4.74 31.65 -6.06
CA LEU A 565 -3.43 31.20 -5.58
C LEU A 565 -3.35 29.68 -5.61
N CYS A 566 -2.30 29.14 -6.23
CA CYS A 566 -2.00 27.72 -6.13
C CYS A 566 -0.48 27.46 -6.23
N GLY A 567 0.08 26.77 -5.24
CA GLY A 567 1.51 26.47 -5.22
C GLY A 567 1.96 25.90 -3.87
N PRO A 568 3.27 25.88 -3.60
CA PRO A 568 3.79 25.49 -2.29
C PRO A 568 3.29 26.41 -1.18
N GLN A 569 3.05 25.83 0.00
CA GLN A 569 2.53 26.53 1.19
C GLN A 569 3.27 27.86 1.51
N PRO A 570 4.62 27.92 1.48
CA PRO A 570 5.32 29.18 1.75
C PRO A 570 4.95 30.32 0.80
N LEU A 571 4.76 30.05 -0.50
CA LEU A 571 4.36 31.08 -1.45
C LEU A 571 2.93 31.57 -1.19
N MET A 572 2.02 30.64 -0.90
CA MET A 572 0.62 30.98 -0.63
C MET A 572 0.49 31.82 0.64
N ASP A 573 1.26 31.49 1.70
CA ASP A 573 1.27 32.26 2.94
C ASP A 573 1.87 33.65 2.76
N THR A 574 3.00 33.75 2.05
CA THR A 574 3.61 35.03 1.66
C THR A 574 2.63 35.91 0.89
N THR A 575 1.92 35.33 -0.08
CA THR A 575 0.95 36.05 -0.90
C THR A 575 -0.24 36.52 -0.09
N ARG A 576 -0.81 35.67 0.78
CA ARG A 576 -1.90 36.06 1.68
C ARG A 576 -1.51 37.21 2.60
N ARG A 577 -0.30 37.19 3.16
CA ARG A 577 0.21 38.29 4.00
C ARG A 577 0.30 39.59 3.19
N ALA A 578 0.87 39.55 1.99
CA ALA A 578 0.97 40.71 1.11
C ALA A 578 -0.41 41.28 0.73
N LEU A 579 -1.38 40.43 0.43
CA LEU A 579 -2.75 40.85 0.09
C LEU A 579 -3.50 41.43 1.29
N ALA A 580 -3.27 40.89 2.50
CA ALA A 580 -3.81 41.43 3.74
C ALA A 580 -3.23 42.83 4.05
N GLU A 581 -1.92 43.04 3.83
CA GLU A 581 -1.27 44.37 3.96
C GLU A 581 -1.83 45.39 2.96
N LEU A 582 -2.34 44.94 1.81
CA LEU A 582 -3.04 45.77 0.82
C LEU A 582 -4.54 45.91 1.08
N ALA A 583 -5.04 45.35 2.19
CA ALA A 583 -6.46 45.31 2.55
C ALA A 583 -7.36 44.74 1.42
N VAL A 584 -6.88 43.73 0.70
CA VAL A 584 -7.69 42.97 -0.25
C VAL A 584 -8.72 42.15 0.54
N PRO A 585 -10.03 42.27 0.24
CA PRO A 585 -11.06 41.48 0.90
C PRO A 585 -10.85 39.97 0.74
N ASP A 586 -11.03 39.20 1.83
CA ASP A 586 -10.84 37.74 1.84
C ASP A 586 -11.72 36.99 0.84
N ASP A 587 -12.93 37.50 0.56
CA ASP A 587 -13.86 36.93 -0.42
C ASP A 587 -13.39 37.04 -1.88
N ARG A 588 -12.32 37.82 -2.12
CA ARG A 588 -11.62 37.94 -3.41
C ARG A 588 -10.35 37.10 -3.48
N VAL A 589 -9.97 36.40 -2.42
CA VAL A 589 -8.75 35.60 -2.34
C VAL A 589 -9.09 34.12 -2.33
N HIS A 590 -8.98 33.49 -3.50
CA HIS A 590 -9.27 32.08 -3.72
C HIS A 590 -7.97 31.27 -3.67
N VAL A 591 -7.96 30.14 -2.96
CA VAL A 591 -6.75 29.34 -2.77
C VAL A 591 -7.03 27.86 -2.97
N GLU A 592 -6.14 27.19 -3.72
CA GLU A 592 -6.13 25.74 -3.83
C GLU A 592 -4.79 25.16 -3.38
N ARG A 593 -4.87 24.06 -2.61
CA ARG A 593 -3.71 23.34 -2.07
C ARG A 593 -3.67 21.93 -2.63
N TYR A 594 -2.50 21.50 -3.10
CA TYR A 594 -2.27 20.14 -3.62
C TYR A 594 -1.76 19.15 -2.57
N THR A 595 -1.42 19.65 -1.39
CA THR A 595 -0.94 18.86 -0.26
C THR A 595 -1.77 19.17 0.96
N SER A 596 -2.07 18.14 1.76
CA SER A 596 -2.62 18.33 3.11
C SER A 596 -1.61 19.10 3.97
N GLY A 597 -2.10 19.98 4.85
CA GLY A 597 -1.23 20.76 5.74
C GLY A 597 -0.61 19.90 6.86
N PRO A 598 0.48 20.38 7.49
CA PRO A 598 1.07 19.72 8.65
C PRO A 598 0.12 19.64 9.85
N THR A 599 0.32 18.60 10.66
CA THR A 599 -0.49 18.16 11.80
C THR A 599 -0.39 19.11 13.00
N ALA A 600 -0.99 20.31 12.93
CA ALA A 600 -1.01 21.26 14.06
C ALA A 600 -2.31 21.20 14.89
N ALA A 601 -3.31 20.43 14.47
CA ALA A 601 -4.53 20.25 15.27
C ALA A 601 -4.27 19.29 16.44
N ALA A 602 -4.94 19.52 17.57
CA ALA A 602 -4.97 18.60 18.70
C ALA A 602 -5.24 17.18 18.17
N THR A 603 -4.31 16.27 18.43
CA THR A 603 -4.44 14.87 18.08
C THR A 603 -4.42 14.09 19.39
N SER A 604 -5.28 13.08 19.48
CA SER A 604 -5.16 12.13 20.59
C SER A 604 -3.77 11.50 20.55
N THR A 605 -3.15 11.37 21.72
CA THR A 605 -1.86 10.70 21.89
C THR A 605 -2.01 9.18 22.02
N THR A 606 -3.25 8.69 22.11
CA THR A 606 -3.58 7.26 22.17
C THR A 606 -4.47 6.84 21.01
N PRO A 607 -4.41 5.58 20.56
CA PRO A 607 -5.27 5.08 19.49
C PRO A 607 -6.74 5.22 19.85
N GLN A 608 -7.56 5.65 18.89
CA GLN A 608 -9.01 5.80 19.08
C GLN A 608 -9.77 4.81 18.19
N LYS A 609 -10.89 4.30 18.69
CA LYS A 609 -11.78 3.46 17.90
C LYS A 609 -12.72 4.33 17.06
N VAL A 610 -12.87 3.99 15.78
CA VAL A 610 -13.90 4.55 14.91
C VAL A 610 -14.90 3.44 14.56
N LEU A 611 -16.18 3.69 14.81
CA LEU A 611 -17.29 2.86 14.36
C LEU A 611 -17.88 3.48 13.08
N VAL A 612 -17.98 2.69 12.01
CA VAL A 612 -18.49 3.16 10.71
C VAL A 612 -19.87 2.56 10.45
N ARG A 613 -20.82 3.43 10.10
CA ARG A 613 -22.21 3.09 9.76
C ARG A 613 -22.57 3.57 8.35
N ASP A 614 -23.63 3.01 7.82
CA ASP A 614 -24.22 3.33 6.52
C ASP A 614 -25.75 3.45 6.67
N GLY A 615 -26.25 4.67 6.86
CA GLY A 615 -27.65 4.95 7.17
C GLY A 615 -28.11 4.25 8.44
N GLY A 616 -27.31 4.37 9.51
CA GLY A 616 -27.54 3.72 10.79
C GLY A 616 -27.10 2.25 10.87
N ARG A 617 -26.92 1.55 9.74
CA ARG A 617 -26.47 0.14 9.71
C ARG A 617 -24.97 0.05 10.04
N PRO A 618 -24.54 -0.76 11.03
CA PRO A 618 -23.12 -0.94 11.31
C PRO A 618 -22.40 -1.64 10.14
N LEU A 619 -21.30 -1.06 9.68
CA LEU A 619 -20.42 -1.63 8.65
C LEU A 619 -19.16 -2.27 9.25
N GLY A 620 -18.66 -1.72 10.35
CA GLY A 620 -17.49 -2.24 11.04
C GLY A 620 -16.81 -1.19 11.91
N ALA A 621 -15.61 -1.50 12.35
CA ALA A 621 -14.79 -0.62 13.18
C ALA A 621 -13.34 -0.62 12.70
N ALA A 622 -12.64 0.48 12.95
CA ALA A 622 -11.20 0.58 12.78
C ALA A 622 -10.57 1.22 14.02
N VAL A 623 -9.26 1.02 14.18
CA VAL A 623 -8.44 1.77 15.14
C VAL A 623 -7.72 2.86 14.35
N VAL A 624 -7.81 4.09 14.83
CA VAL A 624 -7.13 5.26 14.25
C VAL A 624 -5.95 5.58 15.15
N GLU A 625 -4.75 5.37 14.64
CA GLU A 625 -3.51 5.66 15.36
C GLU A 625 -3.28 7.17 15.51
N PRO A 626 -2.54 7.62 16.54
CA PRO A 626 -2.12 9.02 16.66
C PRO A 626 -1.50 9.55 15.36
N GLY A 627 -2.06 10.65 14.85
CA GLY A 627 -1.64 11.29 13.60
C GLY A 627 -2.33 10.78 12.33
N GLN A 628 -2.99 9.61 12.36
CA GLN A 628 -3.74 9.02 11.25
C GLN A 628 -5.10 9.71 11.05
N THR A 629 -5.63 9.71 9.82
CA THR A 629 -6.97 10.23 9.51
C THR A 629 -8.04 9.12 9.61
N LEU A 630 -9.31 9.50 9.77
CA LEU A 630 -10.44 8.57 9.73
C LEU A 630 -10.49 7.80 8.41
N LEU A 631 -10.18 8.46 7.29
CA LEU A 631 -10.15 7.81 5.98
C LEU A 631 -9.05 6.77 5.91
N ASP A 632 -7.82 7.11 6.31
CA ASP A 632 -6.69 6.20 6.22
C ASP A 632 -6.93 4.95 7.08
N ALA A 633 -7.42 5.12 8.30
CA ALA A 633 -7.76 4.02 9.19
C ALA A 633 -8.91 3.17 8.66
N GLY A 634 -9.97 3.80 8.16
CA GLY A 634 -11.12 3.08 7.60
C GLY A 634 -10.74 2.28 6.34
N LEU A 635 -9.97 2.86 5.42
CA LEU A 635 -9.48 2.16 4.24
C LEU A 635 -8.50 1.03 4.59
N ALA A 636 -7.60 1.24 5.56
CA ALA A 636 -6.69 0.21 6.04
C ALA A 636 -7.44 -0.97 6.67
N ALA A 637 -8.58 -0.71 7.33
CA ALA A 637 -9.49 -1.71 7.86
C ALA A 637 -10.45 -2.31 6.82
N GLY A 638 -10.34 -1.91 5.53
CA GLY A 638 -11.20 -2.41 4.45
C GLY A 638 -12.64 -1.88 4.48
N LEU A 639 -12.92 -0.83 5.27
CA LEU A 639 -14.24 -0.21 5.35
C LEU A 639 -14.51 0.60 4.07
N PRO A 640 -15.76 0.66 3.59
CA PRO A 640 -16.13 1.35 2.34
C PRO A 640 -16.22 2.86 2.55
N MET A 641 -15.14 3.47 3.00
CA MET A 641 -15.07 4.91 3.22
C MET A 641 -15.17 5.65 1.89
N PRO A 642 -15.98 6.72 1.78
CA PRO A 642 -16.04 7.50 0.56
C PRO A 642 -14.79 8.39 0.44
N TYR A 643 -14.19 8.50 -0.76
CA TYR A 643 -13.03 9.38 -1.00
C TYR A 643 -12.69 9.60 -2.48
N SER A 644 -12.00 10.72 -2.73
CA SER A 644 -11.38 11.03 -4.03
C SER A 644 -10.02 11.71 -3.88
N CYS A 645 -9.96 12.99 -3.48
CA CYS A 645 -8.72 13.78 -3.52
C CYS A 645 -7.73 13.52 -2.37
N THR A 646 -8.20 12.97 -1.25
CA THR A 646 -7.45 12.72 -0.01
C THR A 646 -6.75 13.94 0.63
N VAL A 647 -7.08 15.17 0.21
CA VAL A 647 -6.46 16.41 0.72
C VAL A 647 -7.46 17.43 1.29
N GLY A 648 -8.73 17.04 1.42
CA GLY A 648 -9.78 17.87 2.03
C GLY A 648 -10.47 18.88 1.11
N SER A 649 -10.17 18.85 -0.20
CA SER A 649 -10.69 19.85 -1.17
C SER A 649 -11.92 19.40 -1.97
N CYS A 650 -12.23 18.09 -2.05
CA CYS A 650 -13.26 17.58 -2.97
C CYS A 650 -14.66 17.37 -2.36
N GLY A 651 -14.77 17.20 -1.04
CA GLY A 651 -16.05 16.86 -0.39
C GLY A 651 -16.51 15.40 -0.56
N GLU A 652 -15.85 14.58 -1.37
CA GLU A 652 -16.21 13.15 -1.49
C GLU A 652 -16.06 12.39 -0.17
N CYS A 653 -15.07 12.75 0.64
CA CYS A 653 -14.79 12.05 1.90
C CYS A 653 -15.71 12.48 3.07
N VAL A 654 -16.85 13.11 2.77
CA VAL A 654 -17.75 13.62 3.81
C VAL A 654 -18.45 12.47 4.51
N VAL A 655 -18.39 12.51 5.83
CA VAL A 655 -19.10 11.61 6.75
C VAL A 655 -19.79 12.45 7.82
N LYS A 656 -20.84 11.93 8.44
CA LYS A 656 -21.54 12.56 9.57
C LYS A 656 -21.06 11.95 10.88
N VAL A 657 -20.61 12.76 11.82
CA VAL A 657 -20.31 12.30 13.18
C VAL A 657 -21.63 12.10 13.92
N LEU A 658 -21.87 10.88 14.40
CA LEU A 658 -23.06 10.54 15.19
C LEU A 658 -22.77 10.62 16.70
N ALA A 659 -21.54 10.33 17.12
CA ALA A 659 -21.08 10.40 18.50
C ALA A 659 -19.55 10.53 18.53
N GLY A 660 -19.01 11.17 19.57
CA GLY A 660 -17.58 11.41 19.75
C GLY A 660 -17.07 12.70 19.10
N ASP A 661 -15.80 13.00 19.35
CA ASP A 661 -15.17 14.26 18.94
C ASP A 661 -14.07 14.02 17.91
N VAL A 662 -13.98 14.91 16.92
CA VAL A 662 -12.97 14.84 15.87
C VAL A 662 -12.31 16.18 15.66
N ALA A 663 -10.99 16.17 15.50
CA ALA A 663 -10.22 17.31 15.05
C ALA A 663 -10.17 17.29 13.51
N GLN A 664 -10.64 18.36 12.87
CA GLN A 664 -10.64 18.49 11.42
C GLN A 664 -9.54 19.44 10.96
N ARG A 665 -8.65 18.95 10.09
CA ARG A 665 -7.50 19.71 9.58
C ARG A 665 -7.88 20.48 8.32
N GLU A 666 -7.10 21.52 8.03
CA GLU A 666 -7.14 22.24 6.76
C GLU A 666 -6.21 21.55 5.73
N PRO A 667 -6.53 21.56 4.41
CA PRO A 667 -7.69 22.20 3.76
C PRO A 667 -9.04 21.58 4.09
N ASN A 668 -10.10 22.41 4.09
CA ASN A 668 -11.46 21.97 4.33
C ASN A 668 -12.47 22.68 3.42
N CYS A 669 -13.10 21.91 2.53
CA CYS A 669 -14.13 22.40 1.59
C CYS A 669 -15.55 22.47 2.17
N LEU A 670 -15.77 22.14 3.45
CA LEU A 670 -17.12 22.17 4.05
C LEU A 670 -17.58 23.58 4.39
N THR A 671 -18.82 23.87 4.01
CA THR A 671 -19.54 25.08 4.42
C THR A 671 -19.80 25.09 5.93
N ALA A 672 -19.99 26.29 6.49
CA ALA A 672 -20.36 26.45 7.90
C ALA A 672 -21.62 25.65 8.27
N ARG A 673 -22.62 25.60 7.37
CA ARG A 673 -23.85 24.82 7.55
C ARG A 673 -23.59 23.31 7.61
N GLN A 674 -22.72 22.78 6.75
CA GLN A 674 -22.36 21.37 6.79
C GLN A 674 -21.63 21.01 8.08
N LYS A 675 -20.67 21.86 8.52
CA LYS A 675 -19.98 21.70 9.80
C LYS A 675 -20.96 21.70 10.97
N ALA A 676 -21.90 22.65 11.00
CA ALA A 676 -22.95 22.73 12.02
C ALA A 676 -23.88 21.51 12.05
N ALA A 677 -24.05 20.81 10.92
CA ALA A 677 -24.81 19.57 10.83
C ALA A 677 -24.00 18.31 11.24
N GLY A 678 -22.82 18.48 11.85
CA GLY A 678 -21.96 17.38 12.29
C GLY A 678 -21.21 16.69 11.15
N ARG A 679 -21.10 17.31 9.97
CA ARG A 679 -20.36 16.73 8.83
C ARG A 679 -18.88 17.07 8.91
N VAL A 680 -18.06 16.07 8.60
CA VAL A 680 -16.60 16.17 8.58
C VAL A 680 -16.00 15.46 7.37
N LEU A 681 -14.78 15.82 7.00
CA LEU A 681 -13.99 15.22 5.92
C LEU A 681 -13.13 14.11 6.50
N ALA A 682 -13.48 12.84 6.27
CA ALA A 682 -12.72 11.70 6.79
C ALA A 682 -11.23 11.75 6.42
N CYS A 683 -10.90 12.33 5.26
CA CYS A 683 -9.55 12.47 4.73
C CYS A 683 -8.68 13.53 5.41
N THR A 684 -9.27 14.42 6.21
CA THR A 684 -8.53 15.42 6.99
C THR A 684 -8.91 15.43 8.47
N SER A 685 -9.84 14.59 8.89
CA SER A 685 -10.27 14.44 10.27
C SER A 685 -9.53 13.33 11.00
N ALA A 686 -9.17 13.58 12.25
CA ALA A 686 -8.66 12.59 13.19
C ALA A 686 -9.53 12.60 14.47
N PRO A 687 -9.82 11.43 15.07
CA PRO A 687 -10.60 11.36 16.29
C PRO A 687 -9.82 11.88 17.50
N LEU A 688 -10.53 12.56 18.40
CA LEU A 688 -10.05 12.95 19.73
C LEU A 688 -10.52 11.94 20.79
N THR A 689 -11.68 11.33 20.57
CA THR A 689 -12.28 10.28 21.40
C THR A 689 -12.76 9.12 20.53
N GLU A 690 -13.25 8.03 21.12
CA GLU A 690 -13.99 7.01 20.35
C GLU A 690 -15.14 7.69 19.60
N VAL A 691 -15.20 7.47 18.29
CA VAL A 691 -16.13 8.18 17.40
C VAL A 691 -16.98 7.19 16.59
N THR A 692 -18.25 7.51 16.42
CA THR A 692 -19.14 6.84 15.47
C THR A 692 -19.41 7.78 14.30
N VAL A 693 -19.16 7.33 13.08
CA VAL A 693 -19.44 8.09 11.85
C VAL A 693 -20.40 7.33 10.95
N ASP A 694 -21.26 8.07 10.24
CA ASP A 694 -22.11 7.55 9.17
C ASP A 694 -21.60 8.04 7.82
N ILE A 695 -21.41 7.11 6.88
CA ILE A 695 -21.01 7.44 5.50
C ILE A 695 -22.20 7.93 4.67
N ARG A 696 -23.45 7.73 5.13
CA ARG A 696 -24.61 8.44 4.58
C ARG A 696 -24.76 9.77 5.28
N THR A 697 -24.80 10.82 4.49
CA THR A 697 -24.77 12.20 4.97
C THR A 697 -26.13 12.89 4.89
N GLU A 698 -27.13 12.22 4.33
CA GLU A 698 -28.53 12.67 4.20
C GLU A 698 -29.27 12.63 5.54
#